data_AF-A0A3N5WBM5-F1
#
_entry.id   AF-A0A3N5WBM5-F1
#
_cell.length_a   1.000
_cell.length_b   1.000
_cell.length_c   1.000
_cell.angle_alpha   90.00
_cell.angle_beta   90.00
_cell.angle_gamma   90.00
#
_symmetry.space_group_name_H-M   'P 1'
#
loop_
_entity.id
_entity.type
_entity.pdbx_description
1 polymer ?
#
loop_
_entity_poly.entity_id
_entity_poly.type
_entity_poly.pdbx_seq_one_letter_code
_entity_poly.pdbx_strand_id
1 'polypeptide(L)'
;MSLFHDSALVGASGQAGGAGYSISRSLRFNSADSSFLSRTPASAGNRKTWTWAGWVKRSQLGTLQLIFDCRPSLSDSTVLGLDFNANGALEVAQNSLYALQTTQVFRDVSAWYHIVWATDTTQATASNRMKLYVNGAQITDFATTNYPAQNSDLGINQAASHTIGTASGSYYLNGYLADIHFIDGQALDPTSFGEFSAATGVWMPKAFTGSYGTNGFKLDFADNSAATATTLGKDSSGNGNNWTPNNLSVTAGAGNDSLVDVPTNGSEVDTGLGGEVRGNYPTFNPLYYSTTGLSDGNLKSGSAGRRFRSTFSYPTSGNWYCEYTITTSPSNSTSEHIGITAGDPNSSVLSAYASNGQRFNGANWVAFGGAWSINDVIGIAIDAASGIVYYYKNNALQGSVSGLSLGSNASSYYASNTGPTTAVVNFGQRPFAYTAPSGFKALCTANLPAPTIVNPSTVFDTKLYTGNGSTQTISGLGFSPDLVWIKTRSTAGNNNLIDTVRGRKVVWSNLTYAEFSMPGSSDFDTFNSDGFSILPNYGTDINTSGQTYAAWCWDAVSSTVTNTQGSISSQVRANPSAGFSVVTYTGTRTSNGTDTIGHGLGIAPELIIIKRRDGTADWHVKHKSLTSWQYAMYLNTTAAQSIVNTTYGTMSAPTSTVFSTSYTTDQNVNGYTYVAYCFAPVVGYSSFGSYTGNGSSDGPFVYTGFRPRWVMIKASSSVSFGNWVLHDTSRSASNVSDKNLYANLSNAEDSTYLIDCLSNGFKLRSSSFDGTNGSGATYIYAAFAEHPFQYARAR
;
A
#
# COMPACT_ATOMS: atom_id res chain seq x y z
N MET A 1 -35.56 -38.86 0.36
CA MET A 1 -34.67 -39.02 1.53
C MET A 1 -33.53 -38.03 1.34
N SER A 2 -33.29 -37.12 2.29
CA SER A 2 -32.30 -36.04 2.10
C SER A 2 -30.91 -36.50 2.52
N LEU A 3 -29.86 -35.95 1.86
CA LEU A 3 -28.49 -35.91 2.38
C LEU A 3 -27.65 -34.89 1.57
N PHE A 4 -27.96 -33.60 1.73
CA PHE A 4 -27.00 -32.54 1.45
C PHE A 4 -26.07 -32.42 2.66
N HIS A 5 -24.77 -32.64 2.48
CA HIS A 5 -23.75 -32.28 3.46
C HIS A 5 -23.26 -30.85 3.20
N ASP A 6 -24.05 -29.86 3.63
CA ASP A 6 -23.52 -28.52 3.85
C ASP A 6 -22.56 -28.56 5.04
N SER A 7 -21.27 -28.74 4.72
CA SER A 7 -20.18 -28.50 5.67
C SER A 7 -20.16 -27.00 5.98
N ALA A 8 -20.87 -26.60 7.03
CA ALA A 8 -20.97 -25.22 7.47
C ALA A 8 -19.58 -24.68 7.82
N LEU A 9 -18.96 -23.99 6.84
CA LEU A 9 -17.68 -23.32 7.01
C LEU A 9 -17.90 -22.06 7.85
N VAL A 10 -18.06 -22.25 9.16
CA VAL A 10 -18.14 -21.16 10.13
C VAL A 10 -16.80 -20.44 10.11
N GLY A 11 -16.73 -19.39 9.30
CA GLY A 11 -15.54 -18.57 9.13
C GLY A 11 -15.21 -17.87 10.44
N ALA A 12 -14.24 -18.43 11.19
CA ALA A 12 -13.57 -17.70 12.24
C ALA A 12 -12.98 -16.42 11.63
N SER A 13 -13.38 -15.26 12.13
CA SER A 13 -12.90 -13.97 11.64
C SER A 13 -11.38 -13.90 11.76
N GLY A 14 -10.72 -13.45 10.70
CA GLY A 14 -9.28 -13.67 10.49
C GLY A 14 -8.41 -13.17 11.64
N GLN A 15 -7.90 -14.11 12.45
CA GLN A 15 -7.02 -13.82 13.59
C GLN A 15 -5.63 -13.40 13.11
N ALA A 16 -5.51 -12.14 12.70
CA ALA A 16 -4.29 -11.53 12.19
C ALA A 16 -3.43 -10.90 13.30
N GLY A 17 -3.04 -11.74 14.28
CA GLY A 17 -2.00 -11.52 15.27
C GLY A 17 -1.23 -12.83 15.52
N GLY A 18 -0.02 -12.77 16.08
CA GLY A 18 0.69 -13.97 16.53
C GLY A 18 -0.11 -14.70 17.62
N ALA A 19 0.14 -15.99 17.86
CA ALA A 19 -0.76 -16.88 18.59
C ALA A 19 -1.31 -16.29 19.93
N GLY A 20 -2.52 -15.72 19.89
CA GLY A 20 -3.20 -15.10 21.03
C GLY A 20 -2.73 -13.70 21.46
N TYR A 21 -1.76 -13.08 20.78
CA TYR A 21 -1.18 -11.79 21.18
C TYR A 21 -1.79 -10.59 20.43
N SER A 22 -2.16 -9.55 21.17
CA SER A 22 -2.72 -8.31 20.65
C SER A 22 -2.18 -7.09 21.41
N ILE A 23 -2.01 -5.97 20.69
CA ILE A 23 -1.51 -4.71 21.26
C ILE A 23 -2.70 -3.85 21.66
N SER A 24 -2.79 -3.49 22.94
CA SER A 24 -3.99 -2.86 23.52
C SER A 24 -4.24 -1.44 23.03
N ARG A 25 -3.19 -0.60 23.01
CA ARG A 25 -3.25 0.82 22.66
C ARG A 25 -1.92 1.26 22.04
N SER A 26 -1.91 2.44 21.43
CA SER A 26 -0.70 3.20 21.11
C SER A 26 -0.67 4.54 21.85
N LEU A 27 0.51 5.13 21.88
CA LEU A 27 0.75 6.49 22.33
C LEU A 27 1.12 7.38 21.14
N ARG A 28 0.32 8.42 20.90
CA ARG A 28 0.58 9.47 19.92
C ARG A 28 1.63 10.45 20.46
N PHE A 29 2.53 10.88 19.59
CA PHE A 29 3.50 11.95 19.84
C PHE A 29 3.23 13.10 18.85
N ASN A 30 3.22 14.33 19.36
CA ASN A 30 2.98 15.57 18.63
C ASN A 30 4.08 16.60 18.96
N SER A 31 4.85 17.02 17.96
CA SER A 31 5.91 18.02 18.14
C SER A 31 5.37 19.40 18.53
N ALA A 32 4.13 19.71 18.12
CA ALA A 32 3.48 20.98 18.44
C ALA A 32 3.26 21.14 19.96
N ASP A 33 3.00 20.03 20.66
CA ASP A 33 2.83 20.00 22.11
C ASP A 33 4.17 19.78 22.85
N SER A 34 5.27 19.53 22.13
CA SER A 34 6.56 19.09 22.70
C SER A 34 6.41 17.83 23.58
N SER A 35 5.63 16.86 23.09
CA SER A 35 5.32 15.62 23.81
C SER A 35 6.48 14.61 23.81
N PHE A 36 6.78 13.99 24.95
CA PHE A 36 7.77 12.90 25.04
C PHE A 36 7.58 12.04 26.30
N LEU A 37 8.33 10.93 26.40
CA LEU A 37 8.57 10.23 27.67
C LEU A 37 10.03 10.39 28.09
N SER A 38 10.32 10.46 29.40
CA SER A 38 11.69 10.50 29.92
C SER A 38 11.94 9.54 31.09
N ARG A 39 13.17 9.01 31.19
CA ARG A 39 13.64 8.20 32.32
C ARG A 39 15.16 8.42 32.50
N THR A 40 15.62 8.52 33.75
CA THR A 40 17.04 8.37 34.09
C THR A 40 17.20 7.04 34.83
N PRO A 41 17.98 6.08 34.31
CA PRO A 41 18.29 4.85 35.03
C PRO A 41 18.99 5.11 36.38
N ALA A 42 18.59 4.39 37.43
CA ALA A 42 19.17 4.53 38.77
C ALA A 42 20.64 4.06 38.85
N SER A 43 21.05 3.20 37.92
CA SER A 43 22.42 2.77 37.68
C SER A 43 22.61 2.42 36.19
N ALA A 44 23.85 2.25 35.75
CA ALA A 44 24.12 1.78 34.39
C ALA A 44 23.84 0.28 34.26
N GLY A 45 23.19 -0.12 33.16
CA GLY A 45 22.97 -1.51 32.78
C GLY A 45 24.09 -2.01 31.85
N ASN A 46 23.81 -3.04 31.06
CA ASN A 46 24.74 -3.49 30.03
C ASN A 46 24.78 -2.51 28.85
N ARG A 47 25.86 -1.74 28.76
CA ARG A 47 26.10 -0.74 27.70
C ARG A 47 26.73 -1.34 26.42
N LYS A 48 26.95 -2.66 26.37
CA LYS A 48 27.61 -3.40 25.28
C LYS A 48 26.64 -4.29 24.53
N THR A 49 25.75 -4.97 25.25
CA THR A 49 24.85 -6.00 24.72
C THR A 49 23.42 -5.75 25.18
N TRP A 50 22.52 -5.39 24.26
CA TRP A 50 21.12 -5.01 24.55
C TRP A 50 20.28 -4.92 23.25
N THR A 51 18.95 -4.85 23.38
CA THR A 51 18.02 -4.69 22.25
C THR A 51 16.92 -3.67 22.54
N TRP A 52 16.61 -2.79 21.59
CA TRP A 52 15.37 -2.02 21.54
C TRP A 52 14.46 -2.57 20.45
N ALA A 53 13.16 -2.71 20.72
CA ALA A 53 12.15 -3.10 19.74
C ALA A 53 10.85 -2.31 19.95
N GLY A 54 10.10 -2.04 18.88
CA GLY A 54 8.80 -1.38 19.00
C GLY A 54 8.09 -1.16 17.68
N TRP A 55 6.80 -0.86 17.75
CA TRP A 55 5.96 -0.54 16.59
C TRP A 55 5.82 0.97 16.44
N VAL A 56 6.07 1.46 15.23
CA VAL A 56 6.12 2.90 14.89
C VAL A 56 5.22 3.19 13.69
N LYS A 57 4.33 4.18 13.79
CA LYS A 57 3.56 4.72 12.65
C LYS A 57 3.87 6.20 12.48
N ARG A 58 4.37 6.59 11.31
CA ARG A 58 4.75 7.98 11.03
C ARG A 58 3.55 8.83 10.66
N SER A 59 3.59 10.11 11.04
CA SER A 59 2.64 11.11 10.55
C SER A 59 3.35 12.27 9.82
N GLN A 60 4.46 12.79 10.32
CA GLN A 60 5.30 13.74 9.58
C GLN A 60 6.38 13.03 8.74
N LEU A 61 6.74 13.67 7.62
CA LEU A 61 7.85 13.35 6.73
C LEU A 61 8.61 14.64 6.40
N GLY A 62 9.86 14.54 5.92
CA GLY A 62 10.67 15.71 5.53
C GLY A 62 11.44 16.39 6.67
N THR A 63 11.42 15.83 7.88
CA THR A 63 12.07 16.36 9.09
C THR A 63 12.78 15.26 9.87
N LEU A 64 13.80 15.63 10.63
CA LEU A 64 14.46 14.75 11.62
C LEU A 64 13.54 14.51 12.83
N GLN A 65 13.34 13.25 13.21
CA GLN A 65 12.40 12.83 14.26
C GLN A 65 12.99 11.70 15.11
N LEU A 66 13.24 11.96 16.40
CA LEU A 66 13.89 11.01 17.31
C LEU A 66 12.86 10.05 17.95
N ILE A 67 13.12 8.75 17.86
CA ILE A 67 12.27 7.69 18.41
C ILE A 67 12.71 7.35 19.84
N PHE A 68 14.00 7.06 20.04
CA PHE A 68 14.61 6.69 21.32
C PHE A 68 16.04 7.24 21.38
N ASP A 69 16.44 7.83 22.49
CA ASP A 69 17.71 8.56 22.63
C ASP A 69 18.26 8.49 24.06
N CYS A 70 19.58 8.53 24.21
CA CYS A 70 20.23 8.93 25.46
C CYS A 70 21.07 10.18 25.22
N ARG A 71 20.64 11.31 25.78
CA ARG A 71 21.29 12.62 25.63
C ARG A 71 21.01 13.51 26.84
N PRO A 72 22.00 13.71 27.74
CA PRO A 72 21.91 14.67 28.84
C PRO A 72 21.87 16.13 28.39
N SER A 73 22.52 16.46 27.25
CA SER A 73 22.50 17.79 26.64
C SER A 73 22.82 17.72 25.14
N LEU A 74 22.45 18.73 24.36
CA LEU A 74 22.75 18.81 22.91
C LEU A 74 24.25 18.84 22.58
N SER A 75 25.12 19.14 23.55
CA SER A 75 26.58 19.14 23.43
C SER A 75 27.27 17.89 23.98
N ASP A 76 26.51 16.87 24.40
CA ASP A 76 27.07 15.65 24.98
C ASP A 76 27.74 14.78 23.90
N SER A 77 28.90 14.21 24.21
CA SER A 77 29.65 13.33 23.31
C SER A 77 29.26 11.85 23.44
N THR A 78 28.53 11.49 24.49
CA THR A 78 28.09 10.11 24.78
C THR A 78 26.78 9.72 24.10
N VAL A 79 26.17 10.61 23.31
CA VAL A 79 24.86 10.42 22.66
C VAL A 79 24.80 9.12 21.89
N LEU A 80 23.68 8.40 21.98
CA LEU A 80 23.33 7.38 21.01
C LEU A 80 21.80 7.30 20.90
N GLY A 81 21.27 7.43 19.68
CA GLY A 81 19.83 7.45 19.43
C GLY A 81 19.41 6.75 18.14
N LEU A 82 18.11 6.54 18.01
CA LEU A 82 17.38 5.96 16.88
C LEU A 82 16.38 6.99 16.34
N ASP A 83 16.43 7.28 15.05
CA ASP A 83 15.63 8.32 14.43
C ASP A 83 15.18 8.00 13.00
N PHE A 84 14.22 8.79 12.51
CA PHE A 84 14.06 8.99 11.08
C PHE A 84 14.63 10.36 10.69
N ASN A 85 15.61 10.37 9.79
CA ASN A 85 16.19 11.61 9.30
C ASN A 85 15.28 12.30 8.25
N ALA A 86 15.63 13.53 7.86
CA ALA A 86 14.77 14.37 7.01
C ALA A 86 14.46 13.76 5.62
N ASN A 87 15.32 12.89 5.08
CA ASN A 87 15.07 12.19 3.81
C ASN A 87 14.10 10.99 3.98
N GLY A 88 13.84 10.59 5.23
CA GLY A 88 12.98 9.47 5.59
C GLY A 88 13.73 8.14 5.74
N ALA A 89 15.06 8.13 5.70
CA ALA A 89 15.85 6.97 6.09
C ALA A 89 15.70 6.72 7.61
N LEU A 90 15.85 5.47 8.03
CA LEU A 90 16.03 5.11 9.44
C LEU A 90 17.52 5.24 9.76
N GLU A 91 17.84 5.79 10.93
CA GLU A 91 19.20 6.04 11.32
C GLU A 91 19.41 5.68 12.80
N VAL A 92 20.61 5.19 13.09
CA VAL A 92 21.13 5.07 14.46
C VAL A 92 22.49 5.76 14.48
N ALA A 93 22.65 6.77 15.35
CA ALA A 93 23.82 7.63 15.33
C ALA A 93 24.33 8.07 16.71
N GLN A 94 25.66 8.16 16.84
CA GLN A 94 26.41 8.89 17.87
C GLN A 94 27.11 10.08 17.20
N ASN A 95 26.32 11.02 16.68
CA ASN A 95 26.78 12.01 15.70
C ASN A 95 27.53 11.27 14.55
N SER A 96 28.72 11.74 14.14
CA SER A 96 29.53 11.06 13.11
C SER A 96 30.42 9.92 13.63
N LEU A 97 30.44 9.62 14.94
CA LEU A 97 31.37 8.65 15.54
C LEU A 97 30.98 7.20 15.27
N TYR A 98 29.69 6.89 15.40
CA TYR A 98 29.07 5.62 14.99
C TYR A 98 27.79 5.97 14.25
N ALA A 99 27.52 5.32 13.13
CA ALA A 99 26.35 5.63 12.28
C ALA A 99 25.94 4.41 11.45
N LEU A 100 24.67 4.03 11.52
CA LEU A 100 24.01 3.12 10.60
C LEU A 100 22.79 3.82 10.01
N GLN A 101 22.97 4.39 8.81
CA GLN A 101 21.90 5.06 8.07
C GLN A 101 21.45 4.16 6.92
N THR A 102 20.17 3.82 6.85
CA THR A 102 19.62 2.95 5.80
C THR A 102 19.72 3.57 4.39
N THR A 103 19.89 2.74 3.36
CA THR A 103 19.58 3.20 1.97
C THR A 103 18.08 3.33 1.76
N GLN A 104 17.30 2.52 2.48
CA GLN A 104 15.85 2.45 2.38
C GLN A 104 15.19 3.67 3.04
N VAL A 105 14.07 4.14 2.49
CA VAL A 105 13.28 5.27 3.02
C VAL A 105 11.85 4.86 3.40
N PHE A 106 11.52 5.12 4.67
CA PHE A 106 10.30 4.70 5.36
C PHE A 106 9.29 5.85 5.32
N ARG A 107 8.63 5.99 4.17
CA ARG A 107 7.73 7.10 3.82
C ARG A 107 6.24 6.74 3.81
N ASP A 108 5.89 5.49 4.09
CA ASP A 108 4.51 5.12 4.35
C ASP A 108 4.06 5.61 5.74
N VAL A 109 2.80 6.01 5.78
CA VAL A 109 2.07 6.73 6.84
C VAL A 109 0.65 6.16 7.00
N SER A 110 0.31 5.16 6.18
CA SER A 110 -0.96 4.42 6.22
C SER A 110 -0.82 3.07 6.93
N ALA A 111 0.41 2.70 7.34
CA ALA A 111 0.77 1.46 8.00
C ALA A 111 1.82 1.70 9.12
N TRP A 112 2.12 0.65 9.88
CA TRP A 112 3.15 0.62 10.92
C TRP A 112 4.43 -0.05 10.42
N TYR A 113 5.54 0.25 11.11
CA TYR A 113 6.82 -0.45 11.01
C TYR A 113 7.10 -1.11 12.35
N HIS A 114 7.43 -2.40 12.37
CA HIS A 114 8.09 -3.02 13.51
C HIS A 114 9.60 -2.83 13.36
N ILE A 115 10.22 -2.07 14.24
CA ILE A 115 11.65 -1.75 14.19
C ILE A 115 12.35 -2.46 15.35
N VAL A 116 13.47 -3.13 15.06
CA VAL A 116 14.35 -3.73 16.07
C VAL A 116 15.77 -3.24 15.86
N TRP A 117 16.41 -2.83 16.95
CA TRP A 117 17.80 -2.41 17.02
C TRP A 117 18.50 -3.28 18.07
N ALA A 118 19.30 -4.22 17.62
CA ALA A 118 20.09 -5.10 18.47
C ALA A 118 21.56 -4.66 18.46
N THR A 119 22.19 -4.65 19.63
CA THR A 119 23.59 -4.24 19.82
C THR A 119 24.33 -5.30 20.63
N ASP A 120 25.51 -5.71 20.16
CA ASP A 120 26.48 -6.50 20.92
C ASP A 120 27.92 -6.10 20.54
N THR A 121 28.47 -5.08 21.21
CA THR A 121 29.81 -4.58 20.90
C THR A 121 30.91 -5.61 21.16
N THR A 122 30.64 -6.71 21.87
CA THR A 122 31.61 -7.78 22.13
C THR A 122 31.96 -8.58 20.86
N GLN A 123 31.11 -8.55 19.83
CA GLN A 123 31.29 -9.30 18.59
C GLN A 123 32.61 -8.97 17.86
N ALA A 124 33.35 -10.01 17.47
CA ALA A 124 34.61 -9.84 16.75
C ALA A 124 34.41 -9.15 15.39
N THR A 125 33.43 -9.59 14.61
CA THR A 125 33.06 -8.98 13.31
C THR A 125 32.33 -7.66 13.52
N ALA A 126 32.82 -6.56 12.91
CA ALA A 126 32.25 -5.23 13.09
C ALA A 126 30.76 -5.14 12.73
N SER A 127 30.34 -5.74 11.62
CA SER A 127 28.94 -5.76 11.15
C SER A 127 27.97 -6.58 12.00
N ASN A 128 28.48 -7.35 12.99
CA ASN A 128 27.63 -8.03 13.97
C ASN A 128 27.37 -7.18 15.22
N ARG A 129 28.11 -6.06 15.42
CA ARG A 129 28.07 -5.30 16.69
C ARG A 129 26.82 -4.45 16.86
N MET A 130 26.20 -4.03 15.76
CA MET A 130 24.93 -3.30 15.74
C MET A 130 24.16 -3.77 14.51
N LYS A 131 22.88 -4.11 14.68
CA LYS A 131 21.98 -4.55 13.61
C LYS A 131 20.64 -3.84 13.70
N LEU A 132 20.09 -3.50 12.53
CA LEU A 132 18.75 -2.95 12.37
C LEU A 132 17.88 -3.92 11.59
N TYR A 133 16.62 -4.04 11.99
CA TYR A 133 15.62 -4.87 11.33
C TYR A 133 14.31 -4.09 11.21
N VAL A 134 13.59 -4.30 10.11
CA VAL A 134 12.28 -3.69 9.85
C VAL A 134 11.32 -4.78 9.37
N ASN A 135 10.22 -4.99 10.09
CA ASN A 135 9.19 -6.01 9.86
C ASN A 135 9.74 -7.44 9.68
N GLY A 136 10.69 -7.82 10.53
CA GLY A 136 11.30 -9.16 10.53
C GLY A 136 12.52 -9.31 9.60
N ALA A 137 12.68 -8.45 8.59
CA ALA A 137 13.84 -8.45 7.70
C ALA A 137 15.00 -7.65 8.30
N GLN A 138 16.23 -8.18 8.27
CA GLN A 138 17.44 -7.43 8.62
C GLN A 138 17.78 -6.42 7.52
N ILE A 139 18.16 -5.20 7.88
CA ILE A 139 18.78 -4.26 6.95
C ILE A 139 20.25 -4.63 6.77
N THR A 140 20.67 -4.78 5.52
CA THR A 140 22.06 -5.04 5.11
C THR A 140 22.66 -3.92 4.29
N ASP A 141 21.84 -3.19 3.53
CA ASP A 141 22.28 -2.07 2.68
C ASP A 141 22.09 -0.75 3.41
N PHE A 142 23.17 0.01 3.54
CA PHE A 142 23.24 1.24 4.32
C PHE A 142 23.95 2.34 3.52
N ALA A 143 23.42 3.57 3.57
CA ALA A 143 24.03 4.75 2.95
C ALA A 143 25.27 5.23 3.73
N THR A 144 25.30 5.00 5.04
CA THR A 144 26.45 5.26 5.92
C THR A 144 26.64 4.07 6.86
N THR A 145 27.87 3.55 6.95
CA THR A 145 28.25 2.50 7.91
C THR A 145 29.49 2.88 8.69
N ASN A 146 29.35 3.01 10.01
CA ASN A 146 30.46 3.14 10.94
C ASN A 146 30.09 2.44 12.26
N TYR A 147 30.70 1.28 12.51
CA TYR A 147 30.40 0.41 13.64
C TYR A 147 31.30 0.70 14.85
N PRO A 148 30.82 0.54 16.09
CA PRO A 148 31.63 0.73 17.28
C PRO A 148 32.80 -0.24 17.35
N ALA A 149 33.89 0.20 17.99
CA ALA A 149 35.02 -0.66 18.32
C ALA A 149 34.59 -1.84 19.21
N GLN A 150 35.37 -2.93 19.18
CA GLN A 150 35.02 -4.12 19.95
C GLN A 150 35.08 -3.82 21.46
N ASN A 151 34.08 -4.30 22.19
CA ASN A 151 33.88 -4.09 23.63
C ASN A 151 33.66 -2.63 24.06
N SER A 152 33.32 -1.70 23.15
CA SER A 152 32.95 -0.33 23.52
C SER A 152 31.68 -0.30 24.38
N ASP A 153 31.70 0.49 25.46
CA ASP A 153 30.51 0.91 26.20
C ASP A 153 29.83 2.08 25.47
N LEU A 154 28.54 1.95 25.16
CA LEU A 154 27.78 2.94 24.39
C LEU A 154 26.94 3.89 25.26
N GLY A 155 26.31 4.90 24.64
CA GLY A 155 25.46 5.88 25.33
C GLY A 155 24.21 5.29 25.99
N ILE A 156 23.44 4.52 25.23
CA ILE A 156 22.26 3.79 25.73
C ILE A 156 22.66 2.94 26.94
N ASN A 157 21.74 2.86 27.91
CA ASN A 157 21.83 2.09 29.14
C ASN A 157 22.78 2.66 30.22
N GLN A 158 23.32 3.88 30.03
CA GLN A 158 24.07 4.59 31.08
C GLN A 158 23.15 5.26 32.12
N ALA A 159 23.69 5.64 33.28
CA ALA A 159 22.96 6.32 34.37
C ALA A 159 22.73 7.82 34.07
N ALA A 160 22.05 8.12 32.96
CA ALA A 160 21.78 9.49 32.50
C ALA A 160 20.45 9.58 31.74
N SER A 161 20.05 10.80 31.35
CA SER A 161 18.75 11.05 30.70
C SER A 161 18.56 10.23 29.42
N HIS A 162 17.50 9.42 29.40
CA HIS A 162 16.96 8.78 28.20
C HIS A 162 15.59 9.38 27.87
N THR A 163 15.29 9.52 26.59
CA THR A 163 14.02 10.05 26.07
C THR A 163 13.44 9.18 24.97
N ILE A 164 12.11 9.10 24.92
CA ILE A 164 11.34 8.51 23.81
C ILE A 164 10.52 9.64 23.18
N GLY A 165 10.64 9.80 21.87
CA GLY A 165 9.95 10.86 21.10
C GLY A 165 10.63 12.24 21.09
N THR A 166 11.86 12.37 21.62
CA THR A 166 12.68 13.60 21.55
C THR A 166 14.15 13.27 21.82
N ALA A 167 15.05 14.23 21.51
CA ALA A 167 16.41 14.25 22.03
C ALA A 167 16.70 15.58 22.72
N SER A 168 16.86 15.57 24.05
CA SER A 168 17.13 16.76 24.88
C SER A 168 16.16 17.93 24.67
N GLY A 169 14.88 17.66 24.40
CA GLY A 169 13.86 18.68 24.15
C GLY A 169 13.91 19.29 22.74
N SER A 170 14.44 18.55 21.77
CA SER A 170 14.51 18.91 20.34
C SER A 170 14.17 17.71 19.45
N TYR A 171 13.92 17.96 18.16
CA TYR A 171 13.68 16.92 17.14
C TYR A 171 12.53 15.95 17.50
N TYR A 172 11.45 16.50 18.04
CA TYR A 172 10.30 15.75 18.53
C TYR A 172 9.65 14.85 17.46
N LEU A 173 9.19 13.68 17.90
CA LEU A 173 8.43 12.76 17.06
C LEU A 173 7.03 13.32 16.73
N ASN A 174 6.63 13.10 15.48
CA ASN A 174 5.24 13.18 15.03
C ASN A 174 4.86 11.81 14.46
N GLY A 175 4.03 11.08 15.20
CA GLY A 175 3.66 9.71 14.89
C GLY A 175 3.04 9.02 16.10
N TYR A 176 3.07 7.69 16.09
CA TYR A 176 2.52 6.83 17.13
C TYR A 176 3.52 5.73 17.44
N LEU A 177 3.67 5.40 18.72
CA LEU A 177 4.46 4.27 19.20
C LEU A 177 3.55 3.27 19.92
N ALA A 178 3.83 1.97 19.78
CA ALA A 178 3.13 0.92 20.49
C ALA A 178 4.08 -0.24 20.84
N ASP A 179 3.80 -0.91 21.96
CA ASP A 179 4.46 -2.15 22.39
C ASP A 179 5.99 -2.06 22.36
N ILE A 180 6.55 -1.10 23.09
CA ILE A 180 8.00 -0.85 23.13
C ILE A 180 8.64 -1.81 24.14
N HIS A 181 9.67 -2.53 23.70
CA HIS A 181 10.52 -3.37 24.54
C HIS A 181 11.95 -2.82 24.56
N PHE A 182 12.56 -2.80 25.74
CA PHE A 182 14.01 -2.64 25.87
C PHE A 182 14.56 -3.79 26.72
N ILE A 183 15.50 -4.55 26.17
CA ILE A 183 16.09 -5.75 26.78
C ILE A 183 17.55 -5.46 27.13
N ASP A 184 17.83 -5.40 28.43
CA ASP A 184 19.15 -5.17 28.99
C ASP A 184 19.93 -6.49 29.07
N GLY A 185 21.11 -6.54 28.43
CA GLY A 185 22.00 -7.70 28.47
C GLY A 185 21.87 -8.71 27.33
N GLN A 186 20.97 -8.52 26.35
CA GLN A 186 20.75 -9.46 25.24
C GLN A 186 20.60 -8.75 23.90
N ALA A 187 21.30 -9.23 22.87
CA ALA A 187 21.09 -8.86 21.47
C ALA A 187 20.17 -9.91 20.82
N LEU A 188 18.99 -9.49 20.35
CA LEU A 188 17.92 -10.39 19.91
C LEU A 188 17.46 -10.09 18.47
N ASP A 189 17.20 -11.15 17.72
CA ASP A 189 16.56 -11.09 16.41
C ASP A 189 15.06 -10.73 16.53
N PRO A 190 14.43 -10.15 15.49
CA PRO A 190 13.04 -9.69 15.55
C PRO A 190 12.02 -10.80 15.80
N THR A 191 12.38 -12.08 15.61
CA THR A 191 11.55 -13.25 15.93
C THR A 191 11.26 -13.43 17.42
N SER A 192 11.95 -12.70 18.30
CA SER A 192 11.62 -12.56 19.73
C SER A 192 10.40 -11.66 19.99
N PHE A 193 10.00 -10.80 19.04
CA PHE A 193 8.94 -9.78 19.20
C PHE A 193 7.86 -9.83 18.12
N GLY A 194 8.04 -10.64 17.07
CA GLY A 194 7.05 -10.85 16.02
C GLY A 194 7.23 -12.15 15.24
N GLU A 195 6.27 -12.43 14.36
CA GLU A 195 6.28 -13.59 13.46
C GLU A 195 5.45 -13.34 12.20
N PHE A 196 5.74 -14.06 11.11
CA PHE A 196 4.95 -13.98 9.88
C PHE A 196 3.67 -14.82 9.98
N SER A 197 2.55 -14.25 9.52
CA SER A 197 1.28 -14.98 9.40
C SER A 197 1.38 -16.05 8.31
N ALA A 198 1.15 -17.31 8.68
CA ALA A 198 1.01 -18.40 7.71
C ALA A 198 -0.21 -18.21 6.77
N ALA A 199 -1.20 -17.39 7.16
CA ALA A 199 -2.42 -17.16 6.39
C ALA A 199 -2.34 -15.95 5.43
N THR A 200 -1.63 -14.88 5.80
CA THR A 200 -1.56 -13.63 5.02
C THR A 200 -0.17 -13.27 4.50
N GLY A 201 0.88 -13.95 4.98
CA GLY A 201 2.29 -13.63 4.70
C GLY A 201 2.82 -12.38 5.41
N VAL A 202 2.01 -11.64 6.17
CA VAL A 202 2.40 -10.37 6.80
C VAL A 202 3.05 -10.59 8.17
N TRP A 203 4.03 -9.75 8.51
CA TRP A 203 4.64 -9.67 9.84
C TRP A 203 3.63 -9.18 10.91
N MET A 204 3.61 -9.83 12.07
CA MET A 204 2.68 -9.55 13.18
C MET A 204 3.42 -9.52 14.52
N PRO A 205 2.89 -8.84 15.57
CA PRO A 205 3.51 -8.85 16.89
C PRO A 205 3.38 -10.21 17.59
N LYS A 206 4.28 -10.47 18.53
CA LYS A 206 4.37 -11.69 19.33
C LYS A 206 4.79 -11.36 20.76
N ALA A 207 4.22 -12.07 21.73
CA ALA A 207 4.61 -11.89 23.14
C ALA A 207 6.08 -12.29 23.37
N PHE A 208 6.90 -11.33 23.80
CA PHE A 208 8.25 -11.62 24.30
C PHE A 208 8.17 -12.35 25.65
N THR A 209 8.89 -13.47 25.77
CA THR A 209 8.87 -14.36 26.94
C THR A 209 10.21 -14.48 27.69
N GLY A 210 11.21 -13.68 27.30
CA GLY A 210 12.52 -13.66 27.96
C GLY A 210 12.59 -12.72 29.16
N SER A 211 13.77 -12.66 29.80
CA SER A 211 14.06 -11.66 30.83
C SER A 211 14.43 -10.32 30.21
N TYR A 212 14.06 -9.23 30.89
CA TYR A 212 14.36 -7.86 30.46
C TYR A 212 15.71 -7.33 30.99
N GLY A 213 16.39 -8.05 31.90
CA GLY A 213 17.60 -7.55 32.57
C GLY A 213 17.31 -6.42 33.57
N THR A 214 18.35 -5.69 34.02
CA THR A 214 18.23 -4.72 35.13
C THR A 214 17.52 -3.43 34.71
N ASN A 215 17.90 -2.85 33.58
CA ASN A 215 17.37 -1.58 33.08
C ASN A 215 16.30 -1.73 32.01
N GLY A 216 15.99 -2.96 31.60
CA GLY A 216 14.95 -3.25 30.62
C GLY A 216 13.55 -2.91 31.10
N PHE A 217 12.66 -2.68 30.13
CA PHE A 217 11.29 -2.27 30.36
C PHE A 217 10.37 -2.72 29.22
N LYS A 218 9.07 -2.73 29.49
CA LYS A 218 8.01 -2.83 28.48
C LYS A 218 7.02 -1.68 28.61
N LEU A 219 6.68 -1.00 27.53
CA LEU A 219 5.61 0.00 27.46
C LEU A 219 4.51 -0.47 26.48
N ASP A 220 3.40 -0.96 27.03
CA ASP A 220 2.22 -1.42 26.26
C ASP A 220 1.10 -0.37 26.14
N PHE A 221 1.22 0.75 26.87
CA PHE A 221 0.26 1.85 26.94
C PHE A 221 -1.18 1.45 27.32
N ALA A 222 -1.38 0.29 27.95
CA ALA A 222 -2.71 -0.26 28.21
C ALA A 222 -3.48 0.50 29.31
N ASP A 223 -2.78 1.04 30.32
CA ASP A 223 -3.38 1.85 31.38
C ASP A 223 -3.45 3.33 30.97
N ASN A 224 -4.62 3.73 30.47
CA ASN A 224 -4.92 5.11 30.07
C ASN A 224 -5.68 5.91 31.15
N SER A 225 -5.64 5.49 32.42
CA SER A 225 -6.40 6.15 33.49
C SER A 225 -5.88 7.54 33.88
N ALA A 226 -4.58 7.78 33.71
CA ALA A 226 -3.93 9.08 33.91
C ALA A 226 -2.67 9.21 33.02
N ALA A 227 -2.14 10.42 32.88
CA ALA A 227 -0.86 10.66 32.20
C ALA A 227 0.29 10.69 33.23
N THR A 228 0.59 9.55 33.87
CA THR A 228 1.68 9.45 34.88
C THR A 228 2.65 8.30 34.59
N ALA A 229 3.79 8.30 35.28
CA ALA A 229 4.76 7.21 35.20
C ALA A 229 4.26 5.87 35.75
N THR A 230 3.21 5.86 36.58
CA THR A 230 2.62 4.62 37.13
C THR A 230 1.42 4.10 36.32
N THR A 231 1.02 4.81 35.26
CA THR A 231 -0.14 4.51 34.41
C THR A 231 0.28 4.49 32.93
N LEU A 232 0.20 5.62 32.23
CA LEU A 232 0.53 5.72 30.80
C LEU A 232 2.00 5.40 30.47
N GLY A 233 2.93 5.78 31.35
CA GLY A 233 4.36 5.49 31.21
C GLY A 233 4.85 4.28 32.01
N LYS A 234 3.93 3.42 32.47
CA LYS A 234 4.22 2.28 33.33
C LYS A 234 5.02 1.20 32.61
N ASP A 235 6.05 0.71 33.29
CA ASP A 235 6.79 -0.48 32.88
C ASP A 235 6.00 -1.75 33.24
N SER A 236 5.61 -2.53 32.23
CA SER A 236 4.92 -3.83 32.39
C SER A 236 5.84 -5.05 32.28
N SER A 237 7.16 -4.87 32.21
CA SER A 237 8.13 -5.99 32.29
C SER A 237 8.21 -6.64 33.68
N GLY A 238 7.78 -5.92 34.72
CA GLY A 238 7.94 -6.31 36.13
C GLY A 238 9.12 -5.67 36.84
N ASN A 239 10.02 -4.97 36.13
CA ASN A 239 11.17 -4.29 36.73
C ASN A 239 10.81 -2.98 37.47
N GLY A 240 9.69 -2.34 37.12
CA GLY A 240 9.29 -1.04 37.66
C GLY A 240 10.07 0.14 37.05
N ASN A 241 10.69 -0.07 35.88
CA ASN A 241 11.49 0.90 35.13
C ASN A 241 10.63 1.93 34.38
N ASN A 242 9.72 2.54 35.14
CA ASN A 242 8.70 3.50 34.70
C ASN A 242 9.29 4.74 34.01
N TRP A 243 8.52 5.30 33.09
CA TRP A 243 8.84 6.45 32.27
C TRP A 243 7.89 7.62 32.56
N THR A 244 8.39 8.84 32.70
CA THR A 244 7.58 10.03 32.98
C THR A 244 7.02 10.62 31.69
N PRO A 245 5.69 10.75 31.52
CA PRO A 245 5.11 11.48 30.39
C PRO A 245 5.28 13.00 30.53
N ASN A 246 5.64 13.66 29.44
CA ASN A 246 5.65 15.12 29.30
C ASN A 246 4.71 15.53 28.16
N ASN A 247 3.81 16.48 28.42
CA ASN A 247 2.85 17.04 27.45
C ASN A 247 2.11 15.97 26.63
N LEU A 248 1.60 14.95 27.34
CA LEU A 248 0.77 13.87 26.80
C LEU A 248 -0.52 13.80 27.62
N SER A 249 -1.65 13.50 26.98
CA SER A 249 -2.96 13.50 27.63
C SER A 249 -3.78 12.24 27.36
N VAL A 250 -4.54 11.83 28.37
CA VAL A 250 -5.57 10.78 28.28
C VAL A 250 -7.00 11.36 28.35
N THR A 251 -7.13 12.69 28.45
CA THR A 251 -8.44 13.38 28.51
C THR A 251 -9.22 13.13 27.21
N ALA A 252 -10.52 12.85 27.34
CA ALA A 252 -11.40 12.60 26.20
C ALA A 252 -11.44 13.78 25.19
N GLY A 253 -11.70 13.46 23.91
CA GLY A 253 -11.74 14.43 22.82
C GLY A 253 -10.39 14.68 22.15
N ALA A 254 -10.22 15.89 21.58
CA ALA A 254 -9.15 16.23 20.64
C ALA A 254 -7.71 16.00 21.16
N GLY A 255 -7.50 16.18 22.46
CA GLY A 255 -6.21 16.03 23.12
C GLY A 255 -5.80 14.61 23.46
N ASN A 256 -6.67 13.59 23.32
CA ASN A 256 -6.30 12.23 23.74
C ASN A 256 -5.19 11.65 22.84
N ASP A 257 -4.07 11.28 23.45
CA ASP A 257 -2.90 10.67 22.84
C ASP A 257 -2.86 9.15 23.00
N SER A 258 -3.63 8.58 23.93
CA SER A 258 -3.73 7.13 24.13
C SER A 258 -4.86 6.57 23.27
N LEU A 259 -4.54 5.81 22.23
CA LEU A 259 -5.47 5.49 21.13
C LEU A 259 -5.59 3.98 20.86
N VAL A 260 -6.67 3.55 20.21
CA VAL A 260 -6.83 2.17 19.69
C VAL A 260 -6.34 2.02 18.24
N ASP A 261 -5.60 3.01 17.73
CA ASP A 261 -4.80 2.88 16.50
C ASP A 261 -3.55 2.04 16.80
N VAL A 262 -3.51 0.80 16.31
CA VAL A 262 -2.47 -0.20 16.62
C VAL A 262 -2.21 -1.11 15.40
N PRO A 263 -1.06 -1.80 15.32
CA PRO A 263 -0.75 -2.70 14.20
C PRO A 263 -1.60 -4.00 14.15
N THR A 264 -2.38 -4.30 15.19
CA THR A 264 -3.24 -5.50 15.30
C THR A 264 -4.72 -5.17 15.16
N ASN A 265 -5.46 -5.98 14.40
CA ASN A 265 -6.92 -5.94 14.41
C ASN A 265 -7.42 -6.65 15.69
N GLY A 266 -8.35 -6.03 16.39
CA GLY A 266 -9.07 -6.64 17.50
C GLY A 266 -10.20 -7.57 17.04
N SER A 267 -10.88 -8.16 18.01
CA SER A 267 -12.12 -8.93 17.83
C SER A 267 -13.32 -8.24 18.51
N GLU A 268 -13.17 -6.97 18.85
CA GLU A 268 -14.17 -6.15 19.51
C GLU A 268 -15.34 -5.82 18.57
N VAL A 269 -16.52 -5.59 19.15
CA VAL A 269 -17.69 -5.12 18.40
C VAL A 269 -17.66 -3.59 18.38
N ASP A 270 -17.70 -3.01 17.18
CA ASP A 270 -17.97 -1.58 17.00
C ASP A 270 -19.45 -1.31 17.34
N THR A 271 -19.72 -0.52 18.37
CA THR A 271 -21.09 -0.12 18.75
C THR A 271 -21.46 1.28 18.25
N GLY A 272 -20.55 1.93 17.54
CA GLY A 272 -20.67 3.33 17.12
C GLY A 272 -20.22 4.34 18.17
N LEU A 273 -19.62 3.92 19.30
CA LEU A 273 -19.09 4.85 20.30
C LEU A 273 -17.66 5.32 19.99
N GLY A 274 -16.89 4.52 19.25
CA GLY A 274 -15.50 4.82 18.91
C GLY A 274 -14.54 4.63 20.10
N GLY A 275 -13.27 4.40 19.81
CA GLY A 275 -12.28 4.04 20.83
C GLY A 275 -12.42 2.60 21.36
N GLU A 276 -13.35 1.81 20.79
CA GLU A 276 -13.70 0.45 21.18
C GLU A 276 -12.84 -0.61 20.47
N VAL A 277 -12.62 -0.43 19.16
CA VAL A 277 -12.05 -1.47 18.28
C VAL A 277 -10.58 -1.20 18.00
N ARG A 278 -9.72 -2.16 18.29
CA ARG A 278 -8.30 -2.13 17.89
C ARG A 278 -8.14 -2.37 16.40
N GLY A 279 -7.31 -1.58 15.76
CA GLY A 279 -6.95 -1.74 14.36
C GLY A 279 -6.06 -0.59 13.91
N ASN A 280 -5.65 -0.61 12.65
CA ASN A 280 -4.93 0.51 12.05
C ASN A 280 -5.97 1.53 11.51
N TYR A 281 -5.82 2.80 11.86
CA TYR A 281 -6.78 3.88 11.54
C TYR A 281 -6.27 4.90 10.51
N PRO A 282 -7.17 5.65 9.83
CA PRO A 282 -6.81 6.76 8.97
C PRO A 282 -6.25 7.97 9.74
N THR A 283 -5.50 8.78 9.03
CA THR A 283 -5.04 10.12 9.39
C THR A 283 -5.15 11.02 8.16
N PHE A 284 -4.94 12.35 8.27
CA PHE A 284 -4.74 13.17 7.07
C PHE A 284 -3.45 12.77 6.36
N ASN A 285 -3.51 12.66 5.03
CA ASN A 285 -2.45 12.06 4.22
C ASN A 285 -1.36 13.08 3.82
N PRO A 286 -0.14 13.01 4.40
CA PRO A 286 0.99 13.89 4.10
C PRO A 286 1.73 13.50 2.80
N LEU A 287 1.26 12.47 2.09
CA LEU A 287 1.72 12.12 0.74
C LEU A 287 0.80 12.73 -0.34
N TYR A 288 -0.21 13.50 0.06
CA TYR A 288 -1.18 14.14 -0.81
C TYR A 288 -1.07 15.68 -0.77
N TYR A 289 -1.65 16.34 -1.78
CA TYR A 289 -1.68 17.78 -2.02
C TYR A 289 -1.69 18.69 -0.75
N SER A 290 -0.83 19.72 -0.73
CA SER A 290 -0.71 20.73 0.34
C SER A 290 -0.41 20.16 1.75
N THR A 291 0.74 19.49 1.89
CA THR A 291 1.13 18.68 3.07
C THR A 291 1.42 19.44 4.37
N THR A 292 1.81 20.72 4.30
CA THR A 292 2.30 21.45 5.49
C THR A 292 1.16 21.94 6.39
N GLY A 293 1.44 22.07 7.70
CA GLY A 293 0.45 22.51 8.69
C GLY A 293 -0.48 21.42 9.22
N LEU A 294 -0.23 20.14 8.91
CA LEU A 294 -0.78 19.02 9.68
C LEU A 294 -0.09 18.92 11.04
N SER A 295 -0.84 18.59 12.08
CA SER A 295 -0.33 18.29 13.43
C SER A 295 -1.18 17.22 14.12
N ASP A 296 -0.89 16.95 15.40
CA ASP A 296 -1.72 16.12 16.27
C ASP A 296 -1.77 14.66 15.77
N GLY A 297 -0.65 14.13 15.27
CA GLY A 297 -0.57 12.83 14.59
C GLY A 297 -1.09 12.84 13.14
N ASN A 298 -1.20 14.02 12.52
CA ASN A 298 -2.03 14.27 11.33
C ASN A 298 -3.54 14.04 11.60
N LEU A 299 -4.00 14.22 12.83
CA LEU A 299 -5.43 14.30 13.12
C LEU A 299 -5.95 15.74 13.09
N LYS A 300 -5.09 16.75 13.00
CA LYS A 300 -5.47 18.16 12.89
C LYS A 300 -5.08 18.73 11.53
N SER A 301 -6.02 19.44 10.90
CA SER A 301 -5.81 20.12 9.64
C SER A 301 -5.24 21.53 9.83
N GLY A 302 -4.38 21.95 8.90
CA GLY A 302 -3.98 23.34 8.76
C GLY A 302 -5.06 24.22 8.11
N SER A 303 -4.89 25.54 8.21
CA SER A 303 -5.76 26.56 7.61
C SER A 303 -5.09 27.33 6.46
N ALA A 304 -5.90 28.06 5.68
CA ALA A 304 -5.53 28.92 4.55
C ALA A 304 -4.68 28.26 3.43
N GLY A 305 -5.29 28.06 2.25
CA GLY A 305 -4.66 27.39 1.11
C GLY A 305 -4.57 25.86 1.26
N ARG A 306 -5.41 25.26 2.10
CA ARG A 306 -5.30 23.85 2.53
C ARG A 306 -6.44 22.98 2.05
N ARG A 307 -6.09 21.77 1.60
CA ARG A 307 -7.01 20.67 1.27
C ARG A 307 -6.33 19.37 1.67
N PHE A 308 -6.96 18.58 2.53
CA PHE A 308 -6.42 17.29 2.98
C PHE A 308 -7.43 16.18 2.77
N ARG A 309 -6.95 14.96 2.50
CA ARG A 309 -7.77 13.75 2.46
C ARG A 309 -7.23 12.69 3.42
N SER A 310 -8.06 11.73 3.79
CA SER A 310 -7.64 10.58 4.60
C SER A 310 -6.60 9.70 3.89
N THR A 311 -5.76 9.01 4.66
CA THR A 311 -4.85 7.95 4.17
C THR A 311 -5.61 6.72 3.69
N PHE A 312 -6.80 6.45 4.24
CA PHE A 312 -7.70 5.37 3.83
C PHE A 312 -8.74 5.91 2.83
N SER A 313 -9.20 5.06 1.91
CA SER A 313 -10.46 5.27 1.20
C SER A 313 -11.57 4.43 1.84
N TYR A 314 -12.81 4.91 1.78
CA TYR A 314 -14.00 4.16 2.15
C TYR A 314 -14.24 3.00 1.17
N PRO A 315 -14.53 1.79 1.65
CA PRO A 315 -15.07 0.72 0.82
C PRO A 315 -16.38 1.13 0.13
N THR A 316 -16.68 0.53 -1.02
CA THR A 316 -17.90 0.77 -1.80
C THR A 316 -19.14 0.07 -1.22
N SER A 317 -19.11 -0.25 0.06
CA SER A 317 -20.14 -0.98 0.81
C SER A 317 -19.93 -0.76 2.32
N GLY A 318 -20.94 -1.08 3.12
CA GLY A 318 -20.91 -0.84 4.57
C GLY A 318 -21.19 0.62 4.94
N ASN A 319 -21.33 0.84 6.25
CA ASN A 319 -21.77 2.12 6.83
C ASN A 319 -20.66 2.70 7.72
N TRP A 320 -20.23 3.92 7.45
CA TRP A 320 -19.01 4.51 8.02
C TRP A 320 -19.27 5.84 8.72
N TYR A 321 -18.63 6.09 9.86
CA TYR A 321 -18.75 7.34 10.63
C TYR A 321 -17.40 7.98 10.93
N CYS A 322 -17.37 9.32 10.93
CA CYS A 322 -16.28 10.11 11.46
C CYS A 322 -16.77 11.49 11.92
N GLU A 323 -16.00 12.14 12.79
CA GLU A 323 -16.30 13.47 13.34
C GLU A 323 -15.16 14.44 13.09
N TYR A 324 -15.49 15.72 12.97
CA TYR A 324 -14.53 16.83 12.87
C TYR A 324 -14.87 17.91 13.89
N THR A 325 -14.03 18.10 14.90
CA THR A 325 -14.17 19.22 15.87
C THR A 325 -13.54 20.48 15.30
N ILE A 326 -14.31 21.56 15.18
CA ILE A 326 -13.84 22.87 14.69
C ILE A 326 -13.01 23.57 15.78
N THR A 327 -11.75 23.92 15.48
CA THR A 327 -10.77 24.39 16.50
C THR A 327 -10.34 25.85 16.38
N THR A 328 -10.77 26.55 15.34
CA THR A 328 -10.64 28.02 15.20
C THR A 328 -11.96 28.59 14.69
N SER A 329 -12.19 29.89 14.89
CA SER A 329 -13.42 30.54 14.44
C SER A 329 -13.52 30.54 12.91
N PRO A 330 -14.59 30.02 12.30
CA PRO A 330 -14.73 30.00 10.85
C PRO A 330 -15.02 31.36 10.24
N SER A 331 -14.74 31.50 8.95
CA SER A 331 -15.06 32.68 8.13
C SER A 331 -16.53 32.77 7.71
N ASN A 332 -17.36 31.78 8.06
CA ASN A 332 -18.77 31.69 7.66
C ASN A 332 -18.91 31.72 6.12
N SER A 333 -18.23 30.82 5.41
CA SER A 333 -18.19 30.78 3.94
C SER A 333 -18.11 29.36 3.34
N THR A 334 -18.29 29.23 2.02
CA THR A 334 -18.06 27.98 1.27
C THR A 334 -16.58 27.63 1.10
N SER A 335 -15.66 28.54 1.47
CA SER A 335 -14.22 28.32 1.37
C SER A 335 -13.66 27.38 2.44
N GLU A 336 -14.44 27.05 3.46
CA GLU A 336 -14.07 26.12 4.54
C GLU A 336 -15.14 25.03 4.61
N HIS A 337 -14.76 23.79 4.33
CA HIS A 337 -15.73 22.71 4.18
C HIS A 337 -15.15 21.31 4.45
N ILE A 338 -16.03 20.39 4.82
CA ILE A 338 -15.75 19.02 5.28
C ILE A 338 -16.65 18.06 4.51
N GLY A 339 -16.14 16.92 4.04
CA GLY A 339 -16.93 16.02 3.21
C GLY A 339 -16.17 14.84 2.65
N ILE A 340 -16.47 14.47 1.39
CA ILE A 340 -15.95 13.30 0.68
C ILE A 340 -15.41 13.71 -0.70
N THR A 341 -14.22 13.22 -1.06
CA THR A 341 -13.62 13.36 -2.41
C THR A 341 -13.38 12.00 -3.07
N ALA A 342 -13.58 11.91 -4.39
CA ALA A 342 -13.29 10.72 -5.19
C ALA A 342 -11.82 10.62 -5.65
N GLY A 343 -10.97 11.60 -5.31
CA GLY A 343 -9.58 11.60 -5.77
C GLY A 343 -8.83 12.86 -5.36
N ASP A 344 -8.79 13.83 -6.27
CA ASP A 344 -8.16 15.13 -6.04
C ASP A 344 -9.17 16.11 -5.42
N PRO A 345 -8.93 16.66 -4.22
CA PRO A 345 -9.83 17.61 -3.57
C PRO A 345 -9.97 18.95 -4.29
N ASN A 346 -9.12 19.26 -5.28
CA ASN A 346 -9.26 20.45 -6.11
C ASN A 346 -10.36 20.31 -7.18
N SER A 347 -10.72 19.08 -7.57
CA SER A 347 -11.55 18.82 -8.76
C SER A 347 -12.55 17.67 -8.63
N SER A 348 -12.49 16.87 -7.56
CA SER A 348 -13.21 15.59 -7.42
C SER A 348 -14.02 15.47 -6.11
N VAL A 349 -14.40 16.60 -5.51
CA VAL A 349 -15.28 16.62 -4.33
C VAL A 349 -16.66 16.06 -4.70
N LEU A 350 -17.08 14.97 -4.05
CA LEU A 350 -18.39 14.36 -4.28
C LEU A 350 -19.49 15.07 -3.49
N SER A 351 -19.21 15.38 -2.23
CA SER A 351 -20.10 16.13 -1.36
C SER A 351 -19.28 16.83 -0.27
N ALA A 352 -19.79 17.95 0.22
CA ALA A 352 -19.26 18.62 1.40
C ALA A 352 -20.36 19.40 2.13
N TYR A 353 -20.09 19.73 3.39
CA TYR A 353 -20.82 20.68 4.22
C TYR A 353 -19.85 21.82 4.55
N ALA A 354 -20.30 23.08 4.49
CA ALA A 354 -19.46 24.27 4.61
C ALA A 354 -19.75 25.10 5.87
N SER A 355 -18.79 25.95 6.25
CA SER A 355 -18.87 26.76 7.47
C SER A 355 -20.01 27.78 7.49
N ASN A 356 -20.61 28.10 6.34
CA ASN A 356 -21.84 28.91 6.24
C ASN A 356 -23.16 28.11 6.24
N GLY A 357 -23.13 26.81 6.51
CA GLY A 357 -24.33 25.98 6.53
C GLY A 357 -24.79 25.50 5.14
N GLN A 358 -24.11 25.88 4.05
CA GLN A 358 -24.39 25.32 2.73
C GLN A 358 -23.77 23.92 2.56
N ARG A 359 -24.31 23.13 1.63
CA ARG A 359 -23.70 21.89 1.15
C ARG A 359 -23.27 21.97 -0.30
N PHE A 360 -22.29 21.15 -0.66
CA PHE A 360 -21.96 20.79 -2.04
C PHE A 360 -22.59 19.44 -2.41
N ASN A 361 -23.21 19.38 -3.59
CA ASN A 361 -23.90 18.19 -4.12
C ASN A 361 -23.22 17.60 -5.37
N GLY A 362 -21.91 17.77 -5.51
CA GLY A 362 -21.14 17.38 -6.70
C GLY A 362 -21.14 18.42 -7.84
N ALA A 363 -22.01 19.43 -7.77
CA ALA A 363 -22.08 20.50 -8.79
C ALA A 363 -22.24 21.91 -8.21
N ASN A 364 -23.09 22.11 -7.19
CA ASN A 364 -23.49 23.42 -6.70
C ASN A 364 -23.45 23.52 -5.17
N TRP A 365 -23.25 24.75 -4.67
CA TRP A 365 -23.44 25.10 -3.26
C TRP A 365 -24.89 25.53 -3.01
N VAL A 366 -25.60 24.81 -2.14
CA VAL A 366 -27.02 25.04 -1.83
C VAL A 366 -27.28 25.11 -0.33
N ALA A 367 -28.31 25.84 0.10
CA ALA A 367 -28.73 25.91 1.50
C ALA A 367 -29.06 24.52 2.06
N PHE A 368 -28.75 24.28 3.34
CA PHE A 368 -28.80 22.93 3.92
C PHE A 368 -28.98 22.90 5.44
N GLY A 369 -28.02 23.44 6.21
CA GLY A 369 -27.98 23.38 7.67
C GLY A 369 -27.51 24.69 8.31
N GLY A 370 -27.19 24.65 9.60
CA GLY A 370 -26.67 25.81 10.34
C GLY A 370 -25.22 26.14 10.02
N ALA A 371 -24.83 27.42 10.13
CA ALA A 371 -23.43 27.81 10.10
C ALA A 371 -22.63 27.20 11.26
N TRP A 372 -21.31 27.09 11.09
CA TRP A 372 -20.40 26.52 12.09
C TRP A 372 -19.88 27.58 13.07
N SER A 373 -19.35 27.12 14.19
CA SER A 373 -18.69 27.89 15.24
C SER A 373 -17.52 27.07 15.81
N ILE A 374 -16.63 27.72 16.56
CA ILE A 374 -15.58 27.01 17.30
C ILE A 374 -16.21 26.02 18.30
N ASN A 375 -15.57 24.87 18.47
CA ASN A 375 -16.02 23.71 19.27
C ASN A 375 -17.27 22.98 18.74
N ASP A 376 -17.84 23.35 17.59
CA ASP A 376 -18.81 22.47 16.92
C ASP A 376 -18.14 21.15 16.52
N VAL A 377 -18.91 20.06 16.58
CA VAL A 377 -18.54 18.75 16.03
C VAL A 377 -19.39 18.47 14.80
N ILE A 378 -18.73 18.34 13.66
CA ILE A 378 -19.34 18.00 12.38
C ILE A 378 -19.19 16.49 12.15
N GLY A 379 -20.30 15.76 12.31
CA GLY A 379 -20.35 14.32 12.08
C GLY A 379 -20.67 14.01 10.62
N ILE A 380 -19.99 13.04 10.02
CA ILE A 380 -20.28 12.50 8.68
C ILE A 380 -20.63 11.03 8.83
N ALA A 381 -21.83 10.63 8.40
CA ALA A 381 -22.23 9.23 8.31
C ALA A 381 -22.46 8.84 6.84
N ILE A 382 -21.88 7.74 6.38
CA ILE A 382 -21.83 7.34 4.97
C ILE A 382 -22.43 5.95 4.82
N ASP A 383 -23.58 5.83 4.15
CA ASP A 383 -24.05 4.56 3.61
C ASP A 383 -23.39 4.41 2.23
N ALA A 384 -22.37 3.56 2.16
CA ALA A 384 -21.58 3.42 0.94
C ALA A 384 -22.27 2.56 -0.12
N ALA A 385 -23.24 1.71 0.27
CA ALA A 385 -23.98 0.86 -0.66
C ALA A 385 -25.13 1.63 -1.34
N SER A 386 -25.82 2.50 -0.60
CA SER A 386 -26.88 3.37 -1.13
C SER A 386 -26.35 4.66 -1.78
N GLY A 387 -25.05 4.96 -1.60
CA GLY A 387 -24.44 6.20 -2.09
C GLY A 387 -24.98 7.46 -1.40
N ILE A 388 -25.15 7.40 -0.07
CA ILE A 388 -25.74 8.48 0.73
C ILE A 388 -24.77 8.94 1.83
N VAL A 389 -24.58 10.26 1.93
CA VAL A 389 -23.81 10.91 2.99
C VAL A 389 -24.72 11.81 3.82
N TYR A 390 -24.80 11.55 5.12
CA TYR A 390 -25.53 12.34 6.12
C TYR A 390 -24.55 13.23 6.88
N TYR A 391 -24.95 14.48 7.15
CA TYR A 391 -24.15 15.43 7.93
C TYR A 391 -24.88 15.84 9.21
N TYR A 392 -24.12 15.91 10.30
CA TYR A 392 -24.59 16.26 11.63
C TYR A 392 -23.79 17.46 12.14
N LYS A 393 -24.42 18.32 12.95
CA LYS A 393 -23.74 19.31 13.79
C LYS A 393 -24.19 19.07 15.22
N ASN A 394 -23.27 18.77 16.13
CA ASN A 394 -23.52 18.55 17.56
C ASN A 394 -24.66 17.52 17.79
N ASN A 395 -24.53 16.34 17.17
CA ASN A 395 -25.54 15.28 17.07
C ASN A 395 -26.85 15.61 16.30
N ALA A 396 -27.14 16.88 15.99
CA ALA A 396 -28.33 17.24 15.22
C ALA A 396 -28.12 17.00 13.71
N LEU A 397 -28.90 16.10 13.12
CA LEU A 397 -28.93 15.86 11.67
C LEU A 397 -29.26 17.15 10.91
N GLN A 398 -28.39 17.55 10.00
CA GLN A 398 -28.60 18.69 9.09
C GLN A 398 -29.25 18.23 7.77
N GLY A 399 -29.03 16.96 7.40
CA GLY A 399 -29.68 16.29 6.27
C GLY A 399 -28.70 15.36 5.54
N SER A 400 -29.04 14.95 4.32
CA SER A 400 -28.22 14.03 3.51
C SER A 400 -28.14 14.37 2.03
N VAL A 401 -27.05 13.94 1.39
CA VAL A 401 -26.80 13.97 -0.06
C VAL A 401 -26.79 12.53 -0.56
N SER A 402 -27.56 12.24 -1.62
CA SER A 402 -27.75 10.91 -2.20
C SER A 402 -27.34 10.86 -3.68
N GLY A 403 -27.25 9.66 -4.25
CA GLY A 403 -26.86 9.46 -5.65
C GLY A 403 -25.36 9.58 -5.89
N LEU A 404 -24.55 9.44 -4.84
CA LEU A 404 -23.10 9.58 -4.91
C LEU A 404 -22.45 8.27 -5.37
N SER A 405 -21.70 8.32 -6.47
CA SER A 405 -20.86 7.19 -6.91
C SER A 405 -19.55 7.15 -6.11
N LEU A 406 -19.55 6.37 -5.03
CA LEU A 406 -18.38 6.15 -4.18
C LEU A 406 -17.46 5.12 -4.85
N GLY A 407 -16.62 5.58 -5.78
CA GLY A 407 -15.56 4.77 -6.38
C GLY A 407 -14.46 4.41 -5.37
N SER A 408 -13.55 3.50 -5.74
CA SER A 408 -12.48 2.95 -4.87
C SER A 408 -11.53 3.96 -4.22
N ASN A 409 -11.53 5.22 -4.68
CA ASN A 409 -10.72 6.33 -4.17
C ASN A 409 -11.49 7.30 -3.25
N ALA A 410 -12.78 7.02 -2.98
CA ALA A 410 -13.62 7.85 -2.11
C ALA A 410 -13.00 7.99 -0.71
N SER A 411 -12.70 9.20 -0.27
CA SER A 411 -11.95 9.46 0.97
C SER A 411 -12.48 10.69 1.73
N SER A 412 -12.31 10.69 3.04
CA SER A 412 -12.70 11.79 3.93
C SER A 412 -11.89 13.04 3.61
N TYR A 413 -12.51 14.20 3.59
CA TYR A 413 -11.96 15.42 3.00
C TYR A 413 -12.18 16.64 3.90
N TYR A 414 -11.14 17.48 3.99
CA TYR A 414 -11.15 18.77 4.65
C TYR A 414 -10.60 19.86 3.72
N ALA A 415 -11.20 21.05 3.73
CA ALA A 415 -10.71 22.23 3.04
C ALA A 415 -10.78 23.50 3.89
N SER A 416 -9.79 24.36 3.66
CA SER A 416 -9.71 25.73 4.16
C SER A 416 -8.98 26.56 3.09
N ASN A 417 -9.73 27.00 2.09
CA ASN A 417 -9.21 27.63 0.87
C ASN A 417 -8.55 28.98 1.16
N THR A 418 -9.24 29.82 1.94
CA THR A 418 -8.85 31.22 2.23
C THR A 418 -9.11 31.62 3.69
N GLY A 419 -9.84 30.81 4.45
CA GLY A 419 -10.24 31.12 5.82
C GLY A 419 -9.28 30.56 6.88
N PRO A 420 -9.45 30.97 8.15
CA PRO A 420 -8.61 30.53 9.26
C PRO A 420 -9.02 29.19 9.89
N THR A 421 -10.10 28.54 9.45
CA THR A 421 -10.58 27.28 10.08
C THR A 421 -9.51 26.19 10.05
N THR A 422 -9.33 25.54 11.20
CA THR A 422 -8.69 24.23 11.41
C THR A 422 -9.68 23.28 12.08
N ALA A 423 -9.57 21.98 11.82
CA ALA A 423 -10.41 20.97 12.46
C ALA A 423 -9.59 19.75 12.90
N VAL A 424 -10.02 19.11 13.98
CA VAL A 424 -9.45 17.84 14.46
C VAL A 424 -10.42 16.71 14.10
N VAL A 425 -9.95 15.74 13.30
CA VAL A 425 -10.74 14.59 12.87
C VAL A 425 -10.63 13.41 13.85
N ASN A 426 -11.74 12.71 14.05
CA ASN A 426 -11.82 11.42 14.71
C ASN A 426 -12.47 10.41 13.74
N PHE A 427 -11.76 9.34 13.41
CA PHE A 427 -12.27 8.21 12.62
C PHE A 427 -12.72 7.04 13.51
N GLY A 428 -12.68 7.23 14.83
CA GLY A 428 -13.03 6.24 15.86
C GLY A 428 -11.83 5.64 16.58
N GLN A 429 -10.61 6.17 16.41
CA GLN A 429 -9.40 5.74 17.13
C GLN A 429 -9.40 6.13 18.63
N ARG A 430 -10.41 6.89 19.04
CA ARG A 430 -10.80 7.28 20.39
C ARG A 430 -12.32 7.50 20.41
N PRO A 431 -12.97 7.60 21.59
CA PRO A 431 -14.40 7.89 21.69
C PRO A 431 -14.82 9.10 20.86
N PHE A 432 -15.91 8.95 20.12
CA PHE A 432 -16.60 10.05 19.47
C PHE A 432 -17.20 11.00 20.52
N ALA A 433 -17.39 12.27 20.17
CA ALA A 433 -18.11 13.22 21.00
C ALA A 433 -19.61 12.87 21.08
N TYR A 434 -20.14 12.25 20.02
CA TYR A 434 -21.50 11.73 19.96
C TYR A 434 -21.52 10.30 19.39
N THR A 435 -22.39 9.45 19.92
CA THR A 435 -22.62 8.10 19.38
C THR A 435 -23.01 8.18 17.91
N ALA A 436 -22.33 7.40 17.06
CA ALA A 436 -22.65 7.29 15.65
C ALA A 436 -24.11 6.82 15.44
N PRO A 437 -24.75 7.17 14.31
CA PRO A 437 -26.05 6.61 13.97
C PRO A 437 -26.02 5.08 13.94
N SER A 438 -27.11 4.43 14.35
CA SER A 438 -27.15 2.97 14.51
C SER A 438 -26.72 2.22 13.24
N GLY A 439 -25.75 1.31 13.41
CA GLY A 439 -25.18 0.51 12.32
C GLY A 439 -24.03 1.16 11.53
N PHE A 440 -23.65 2.40 11.83
CA PHE A 440 -22.47 3.05 11.25
C PHE A 440 -21.24 2.82 12.13
N LYS A 441 -20.10 2.55 11.50
CA LYS A 441 -18.86 2.09 12.16
C LYS A 441 -17.68 3.03 11.98
N ALA A 442 -16.71 2.93 12.87
CA ALA A 442 -15.39 3.53 12.71
C ALA A 442 -14.67 2.99 11.46
N LEU A 443 -13.99 3.86 10.70
CA LEU A 443 -13.15 3.41 9.58
C LEU A 443 -11.79 2.95 10.12
N CYS A 444 -11.55 1.64 10.21
CA CYS A 444 -10.28 1.03 10.59
C CYS A 444 -10.10 -0.36 9.95
N THR A 445 -8.88 -0.90 9.94
CA THR A 445 -8.61 -2.20 9.29
C THR A 445 -9.41 -3.37 9.85
N ALA A 446 -9.83 -3.33 11.11
CA ALA A 446 -10.68 -4.37 11.70
C ALA A 446 -12.12 -4.36 11.16
N ASN A 447 -12.64 -3.19 10.78
CA ASN A 447 -13.99 -3.04 10.21
C ASN A 447 -14.06 -3.17 8.68
N LEU A 448 -12.92 -3.15 7.97
CA LEU A 448 -12.90 -3.33 6.51
C LEU A 448 -13.48 -4.70 6.10
N PRO A 449 -14.16 -4.80 4.94
CA PRO A 449 -14.53 -6.08 4.35
C PRO A 449 -13.30 -6.98 4.15
N ALA A 450 -13.45 -8.28 4.40
CA ALA A 450 -12.40 -9.25 4.11
C ALA A 450 -12.12 -9.31 2.59
N PRO A 451 -10.86 -9.34 2.16
CA PRO A 451 -10.51 -9.44 0.74
C PRO A 451 -10.85 -10.84 0.21
N THR A 452 -11.29 -10.90 -1.05
CA THR A 452 -11.58 -12.18 -1.75
C THR A 452 -10.35 -13.09 -1.82
N ILE A 453 -9.16 -12.50 -1.89
CA ILE A 453 -7.87 -13.19 -1.87
C ILE A 453 -7.12 -12.73 -0.63
N VAL A 454 -6.98 -13.64 0.34
CA VAL A 454 -6.34 -13.37 1.65
C VAL A 454 -4.81 -13.23 1.52
N ASN A 455 -4.20 -14.09 0.71
CA ASN A 455 -2.79 -14.00 0.33
C ASN A 455 -2.66 -13.96 -1.21
N PRO A 456 -2.35 -12.80 -1.82
CA PRO A 456 -2.13 -12.65 -3.25
C PRO A 456 -1.12 -13.62 -3.86
N SER A 457 -0.12 -14.06 -3.10
CA SER A 457 0.93 -14.95 -3.60
C SER A 457 0.43 -16.34 -3.99
N THR A 458 -0.82 -16.71 -3.71
CA THR A 458 -1.41 -17.99 -4.14
C THR A 458 -2.04 -17.92 -5.53
N VAL A 459 -2.10 -16.75 -6.17
CA VAL A 459 -2.67 -16.58 -7.54
C VAL A 459 -1.87 -15.61 -8.43
N PHE A 460 -1.02 -14.75 -7.85
CA PHE A 460 -0.01 -14.01 -8.59
C PHE A 460 1.26 -13.81 -7.76
N ASP A 461 2.41 -14.10 -8.36
CA ASP A 461 3.71 -13.77 -7.76
C ASP A 461 4.80 -13.56 -8.82
N THR A 462 5.92 -12.96 -8.40
CA THR A 462 7.09 -12.64 -9.21
C THR A 462 8.30 -13.45 -8.73
N LYS A 463 8.80 -14.38 -9.55
CA LYS A 463 10.05 -15.11 -9.27
C LYS A 463 11.25 -14.47 -9.94
N LEU A 464 12.35 -14.41 -9.19
CA LEU A 464 13.66 -14.04 -9.70
C LEU A 464 14.52 -15.30 -9.75
N TYR A 465 15.25 -15.49 -10.85
CA TYR A 465 16.17 -16.62 -11.00
C TYR A 465 17.37 -16.24 -11.88
N THR A 466 18.37 -17.11 -11.89
CA THR A 466 19.55 -17.00 -12.74
C THR A 466 19.53 -18.17 -13.72
N GLY A 467 19.69 -17.90 -15.02
CA GLY A 467 19.79 -18.93 -16.04
C GLY A 467 21.05 -19.77 -15.82
N ASN A 468 20.98 -21.07 -16.10
CA ASN A 468 22.09 -22.00 -15.94
C ASN A 468 22.57 -22.61 -17.27
N GLY A 469 21.81 -22.44 -18.36
CA GLY A 469 22.10 -23.06 -19.68
C GLY A 469 21.75 -24.54 -19.78
N SER A 470 21.08 -25.10 -18.76
CA SER A 470 20.69 -26.52 -18.64
C SER A 470 19.22 -26.63 -18.23
N THR A 471 18.69 -27.83 -17.99
CA THR A 471 17.36 -27.95 -17.38
C THR A 471 17.37 -27.36 -15.96
N GLN A 472 16.34 -26.57 -15.61
CA GLN A 472 16.05 -26.19 -14.23
C GLN A 472 14.55 -25.97 -13.98
N THR A 473 14.14 -26.13 -12.72
CA THR A 473 12.78 -25.85 -12.26
C THR A 473 12.78 -24.56 -11.45
N ILE A 474 11.94 -23.61 -11.83
CA ILE A 474 11.68 -22.38 -11.07
C ILE A 474 10.48 -22.65 -10.16
N SER A 475 10.68 -22.66 -8.85
CA SER A 475 9.72 -23.15 -7.85
C SER A 475 9.35 -22.11 -6.78
N GLY A 476 8.57 -22.52 -5.79
CA GLY A 476 8.14 -21.73 -4.64
C GLY A 476 7.01 -20.74 -4.91
N LEU A 477 6.28 -20.86 -6.03
CA LEU A 477 5.08 -20.03 -6.27
C LEU A 477 3.93 -20.41 -5.32
N GLY A 478 3.84 -21.66 -4.89
CA GLY A 478 2.67 -22.19 -4.17
C GLY A 478 1.46 -22.49 -5.07
N PHE A 479 1.57 -22.27 -6.38
CA PHE A 479 0.54 -22.54 -7.38
C PHE A 479 1.16 -22.95 -8.73
N SER A 480 0.34 -23.54 -9.61
CA SER A 480 0.69 -23.71 -11.03
C SER A 480 0.28 -22.46 -11.81
N PRO A 481 1.22 -21.71 -12.41
CA PRO A 481 0.85 -20.59 -13.25
C PRO A 481 0.21 -21.08 -14.54
N ASP A 482 -0.68 -20.26 -15.08
CA ASP A 482 -1.28 -20.43 -16.40
C ASP A 482 -0.81 -19.39 -17.42
N LEU A 483 -0.26 -18.26 -16.95
CA LEU A 483 0.53 -17.33 -17.74
C LEU A 483 1.85 -17.08 -17.01
N VAL A 484 2.96 -17.26 -17.72
CA VAL A 484 4.30 -16.83 -17.29
C VAL A 484 4.81 -15.81 -18.30
N TRP A 485 5.14 -14.61 -17.81
CA TRP A 485 5.81 -13.56 -18.57
C TRP A 485 7.24 -13.41 -18.05
N ILE A 486 8.21 -13.86 -18.85
CA ILE A 486 9.64 -13.84 -18.51
C ILE A 486 10.33 -12.65 -19.17
N LYS A 487 11.21 -11.97 -18.43
CA LYS A 487 12.09 -10.91 -18.97
C LYS A 487 13.50 -11.00 -18.37
N THR A 488 14.52 -10.97 -19.24
CA THR A 488 15.93 -10.85 -18.85
C THR A 488 16.21 -9.47 -18.23
N ARG A 489 16.94 -9.46 -17.11
CA ARG A 489 17.31 -8.27 -16.33
C ARG A 489 18.75 -7.84 -16.57
N SER A 490 19.70 -8.77 -16.56
CA SER A 490 21.14 -8.48 -16.66
C SER A 490 21.61 -7.97 -18.03
N THR A 491 20.82 -8.23 -19.08
CA THR A 491 21.19 -7.96 -20.48
C THR A 491 19.95 -7.59 -21.29
N ALA A 492 20.16 -7.06 -22.50
CA ALA A 492 19.09 -7.01 -23.48
C ALA A 492 18.59 -8.44 -23.81
N GLY A 493 17.28 -8.57 -24.00
CA GLY A 493 16.58 -9.84 -24.24
C GLY A 493 15.07 -9.60 -24.27
N ASN A 494 14.32 -10.36 -25.07
CA ASN A 494 12.90 -10.12 -25.29
C ASN A 494 12.03 -10.49 -24.07
N ASN A 495 10.84 -9.89 -24.02
CA ASN A 495 9.76 -10.30 -23.12
C ASN A 495 9.08 -11.55 -23.68
N ASN A 496 9.11 -12.68 -22.99
CA ASN A 496 8.55 -13.96 -23.46
C ASN A 496 7.23 -14.26 -22.72
N LEU A 497 6.09 -14.38 -23.41
CA LEU A 497 4.78 -14.71 -22.81
C LEU A 497 4.29 -16.09 -23.26
N ILE A 498 4.10 -16.98 -22.28
CA ILE A 498 3.84 -18.42 -22.44
C ILE A 498 2.64 -18.78 -21.56
N ASP A 499 1.66 -19.54 -22.08
CA ASP A 499 0.46 -19.92 -21.32
C ASP A 499 -0.02 -21.35 -21.58
N THR A 500 -0.81 -21.89 -20.64
CA THR A 500 -1.33 -23.27 -20.66
C THR A 500 -2.40 -23.50 -21.73
N VAL A 501 -3.01 -22.46 -22.30
CA VAL A 501 -3.99 -22.58 -23.38
C VAL A 501 -3.30 -22.82 -24.73
N ARG A 502 -2.10 -22.24 -24.92
CA ARG A 502 -1.29 -22.38 -26.14
C ARG A 502 -0.20 -23.44 -26.04
N GLY A 503 0.22 -23.79 -24.83
CA GLY A 503 1.22 -24.81 -24.53
C GLY A 503 2.65 -24.30 -24.68
N ARG A 504 3.56 -25.12 -25.23
CA ARG A 504 4.98 -24.79 -25.48
C ARG A 504 5.15 -23.82 -26.66
N LYS A 505 4.58 -22.62 -26.50
CA LYS A 505 4.55 -21.57 -27.52
C LYS A 505 4.71 -20.19 -26.91
N VAL A 506 5.46 -19.34 -27.60
CA VAL A 506 5.78 -17.99 -27.14
C VAL A 506 5.31 -16.92 -28.13
N VAL A 507 4.89 -15.80 -27.56
CA VAL A 507 4.73 -14.51 -28.23
C VAL A 507 5.47 -13.45 -27.41
N TRP A 508 6.00 -12.42 -28.06
CA TRP A 508 6.85 -11.43 -27.39
C TRP A 508 6.21 -10.05 -27.32
N SER A 509 5.99 -9.50 -26.11
CA SER A 509 5.27 -8.22 -25.93
C SER A 509 6.00 -6.98 -26.44
N ASN A 510 7.29 -7.10 -26.78
CA ASN A 510 8.07 -6.06 -27.46
C ASN A 510 8.27 -6.29 -28.97
N LEU A 511 7.59 -7.27 -29.59
CA LEU A 511 7.71 -7.58 -31.03
C LEU A 511 6.33 -7.78 -31.68
N THR A 512 6.26 -7.59 -33.00
CA THR A 512 5.07 -7.83 -33.82
C THR A 512 4.95 -9.28 -34.32
N TYR A 513 5.95 -10.13 -34.08
CA TYR A 513 6.09 -11.46 -34.68
C TYR A 513 4.89 -12.40 -34.42
N ALA A 514 4.77 -13.42 -35.28
CA ALA A 514 3.87 -14.55 -35.08
C ALA A 514 4.26 -15.37 -33.83
N GLU A 515 3.35 -16.25 -33.41
CA GLU A 515 3.58 -17.24 -32.36
C GLU A 515 4.64 -18.27 -32.79
N PHE A 516 5.69 -18.43 -31.99
CA PHE A 516 6.72 -19.44 -32.19
C PHE A 516 6.42 -20.68 -31.36
N SER A 517 6.55 -21.87 -31.96
CA SER A 517 6.43 -23.15 -31.26
C SER A 517 7.81 -23.63 -30.84
N MET A 518 8.01 -23.78 -29.53
CA MET A 518 9.31 -24.15 -28.96
C MET A 518 9.64 -25.63 -29.23
N PRO A 519 10.90 -25.98 -29.53
CA PRO A 519 11.32 -27.37 -29.62
C PRO A 519 11.06 -28.14 -28.32
N GLY A 520 10.83 -29.45 -28.44
CA GLY A 520 10.64 -30.34 -27.28
C GLY A 520 11.87 -30.47 -26.37
N SER A 521 13.05 -30.05 -26.84
CA SER A 521 14.34 -30.16 -26.16
C SER A 521 14.91 -28.82 -25.65
N SER A 522 14.20 -27.71 -25.79
CA SER A 522 14.70 -26.38 -25.45
C SER A 522 13.65 -25.43 -24.87
N ASP A 523 14.13 -24.31 -24.33
CA ASP A 523 13.37 -23.17 -23.85
C ASP A 523 12.40 -23.52 -22.71
N PHE A 524 11.08 -23.56 -22.95
CA PHE A 524 10.08 -23.83 -21.91
C PHE A 524 9.61 -25.28 -21.95
N ASP A 525 9.61 -25.95 -20.79
CA ASP A 525 9.27 -27.37 -20.70
C ASP A 525 7.78 -27.59 -20.39
N THR A 526 7.35 -27.16 -19.21
CA THR A 526 6.06 -27.46 -18.61
C THR A 526 5.74 -26.49 -17.44
N PHE A 527 4.45 -26.37 -17.15
CA PHE A 527 3.94 -25.77 -15.91
C PHE A 527 3.89 -26.85 -14.82
N ASN A 528 4.17 -26.48 -13.57
CA ASN A 528 4.29 -27.37 -12.41
C ASN A 528 3.39 -26.88 -11.28
N SER A 529 3.00 -27.74 -10.34
CA SER A 529 2.13 -27.40 -9.19
C SER A 529 2.65 -26.29 -8.24
N ASP A 530 3.91 -25.89 -8.39
CA ASP A 530 4.61 -24.88 -7.58
C ASP A 530 5.45 -23.91 -8.44
N GLY A 531 5.25 -23.89 -9.77
CA GLY A 531 6.21 -23.23 -10.65
C GLY A 531 6.16 -23.62 -12.13
N PHE A 532 7.33 -23.60 -12.77
CA PHE A 532 7.51 -24.02 -14.16
C PHE A 532 8.92 -24.57 -14.38
N SER A 533 9.09 -25.40 -15.41
CA SER A 533 10.39 -25.97 -15.80
C SER A 533 10.86 -25.37 -17.13
N ILE A 534 12.16 -25.11 -17.22
CA ILE A 534 12.85 -24.60 -18.41
C ILE A 534 14.03 -25.51 -18.77
N LEU A 535 14.32 -25.58 -20.06
CA LEU A 535 15.34 -26.42 -20.71
C LEU A 535 16.52 -25.54 -21.17
N PRO A 536 17.58 -26.10 -21.78
CA PRO A 536 18.60 -25.29 -22.47
C PRO A 536 17.99 -24.31 -23.48
N ASN A 537 18.57 -23.12 -23.64
CA ASN A 537 18.07 -22.10 -24.58
C ASN A 537 18.10 -22.55 -26.05
N TYR A 538 17.11 -22.09 -26.82
CA TYR A 538 17.16 -22.04 -28.29
C TYR A 538 16.38 -20.82 -28.82
N GLY A 539 16.97 -19.63 -28.68
CA GLY A 539 16.49 -18.40 -29.33
C GLY A 539 15.38 -17.63 -28.60
N THR A 540 14.93 -18.08 -27.43
CA THR A 540 14.05 -17.29 -26.54
C THR A 540 14.81 -16.58 -25.41
N ASP A 541 16.04 -17.02 -25.16
CA ASP A 541 16.99 -16.53 -24.16
C ASP A 541 16.45 -16.45 -22.72
N ILE A 542 15.57 -17.37 -22.32
CA ILE A 542 14.94 -17.41 -20.98
C ILE A 542 15.77 -18.13 -19.90
N ASN A 543 16.88 -18.76 -20.26
CA ASN A 543 17.70 -19.61 -19.38
C ASN A 543 19.21 -19.53 -19.70
N THR A 544 19.70 -18.36 -20.12
CA THR A 544 21.12 -18.19 -20.49
C THR A 544 22.01 -18.28 -19.25
N SER A 545 23.07 -19.10 -19.31
CA SER A 545 23.96 -19.30 -18.17
C SER A 545 24.54 -17.98 -17.66
N GLY A 546 24.27 -17.64 -16.38
CA GLY A 546 24.72 -16.42 -15.72
C GLY A 546 23.85 -15.17 -15.96
N GLN A 547 22.84 -15.19 -16.83
CA GLN A 547 21.89 -14.08 -16.96
C GLN A 547 20.84 -14.14 -15.84
N THR A 548 20.36 -12.99 -15.38
CA THR A 548 19.31 -12.89 -14.36
C THR A 548 17.96 -12.52 -14.96
N TYR A 549 16.88 -12.98 -14.33
CA TYR A 549 15.53 -12.91 -14.87
C TYR A 549 14.50 -12.44 -13.84
N ALA A 550 13.39 -11.90 -14.33
CA ALA A 550 12.11 -11.88 -13.63
C ALA A 550 11.09 -12.70 -14.42
N ALA A 551 10.25 -13.45 -13.71
CA ALA A 551 9.08 -14.12 -14.23
C ALA A 551 7.85 -13.67 -13.44
N TRP A 552 6.90 -13.02 -14.12
CA TRP A 552 5.60 -12.62 -13.58
C TRP A 552 4.58 -13.72 -13.90
N CYS A 553 3.94 -14.28 -12.87
CA CYS A 553 3.21 -15.54 -12.96
C CYS A 553 1.78 -15.37 -12.44
N TRP A 554 0.76 -15.71 -13.24
CA TRP A 554 -0.67 -15.65 -12.86
C TRP A 554 -1.36 -17.01 -12.96
N ASP A 555 -2.23 -17.33 -12.01
CA ASP A 555 -3.10 -18.53 -11.97
C ASP A 555 -4.48 -18.26 -12.61
N ALA A 556 -4.83 -19.04 -13.64
CA ALA A 556 -6.13 -19.02 -14.32
C ALA A 556 -6.96 -20.31 -14.06
N VAL A 557 -6.52 -21.13 -13.10
CA VAL A 557 -7.06 -22.40 -12.62
C VAL A 557 -7.27 -23.51 -13.68
N SER A 558 -7.65 -24.69 -13.22
CA SER A 558 -7.09 -25.96 -13.70
C SER A 558 -7.50 -26.46 -15.10
N SER A 559 -8.49 -25.86 -15.76
CA SER A 559 -8.99 -26.40 -17.04
C SER A 559 -9.33 -25.34 -18.09
N THR A 560 -9.06 -25.69 -19.34
CA THR A 560 -9.41 -24.89 -20.52
C THR A 560 -10.72 -25.41 -21.10
N VAL A 561 -11.70 -24.53 -21.28
CA VAL A 561 -13.07 -24.87 -21.72
C VAL A 561 -13.48 -24.07 -22.95
N THR A 562 -14.36 -24.63 -23.78
CA THR A 562 -14.97 -23.88 -24.89
C THR A 562 -16.07 -22.95 -24.35
N ASN A 563 -15.94 -21.65 -24.58
CA ASN A 563 -16.92 -20.64 -24.22
C ASN A 563 -17.65 -20.12 -25.48
N THR A 564 -18.99 -20.21 -25.45
CA THR A 564 -19.92 -19.84 -26.54
C THR A 564 -20.83 -18.65 -26.17
N GLN A 565 -20.43 -17.80 -25.21
CA GLN A 565 -21.21 -16.64 -24.75
C GLN A 565 -21.10 -15.43 -25.71
N GLY A 566 -20.10 -15.39 -26.58
CA GLY A 566 -19.92 -14.39 -27.62
C GLY A 566 -20.37 -14.87 -29.01
N SER A 567 -20.42 -13.97 -30.00
CA SER A 567 -20.69 -14.33 -31.40
C SER A 567 -19.59 -15.22 -32.01
N ILE A 568 -18.39 -15.22 -31.43
CA ILE A 568 -17.29 -16.12 -31.77
C ILE A 568 -17.03 -17.08 -30.60
N SER A 569 -17.00 -18.38 -30.89
CA SER A 569 -16.60 -19.41 -29.93
C SER A 569 -15.11 -19.34 -29.63
N SER A 570 -14.75 -19.50 -28.36
CA SER A 570 -13.40 -19.29 -27.84
C SER A 570 -12.98 -20.44 -26.92
N GLN A 571 -11.67 -20.67 -26.77
CA GLN A 571 -11.13 -21.51 -25.70
C GLN A 571 -10.66 -20.60 -24.57
N VAL A 572 -11.22 -20.81 -23.39
CA VAL A 572 -11.05 -19.96 -22.21
C VAL A 572 -10.48 -20.79 -21.08
N ARG A 573 -9.45 -20.27 -20.43
CA ARG A 573 -9.07 -20.64 -19.07
C ARG A 573 -9.20 -19.39 -18.20
N ALA A 574 -9.83 -19.51 -17.03
CA ALA A 574 -10.21 -18.35 -16.23
C ALA A 574 -10.30 -18.67 -14.74
N ASN A 575 -9.75 -17.76 -13.93
CA ASN A 575 -9.92 -17.68 -12.49
C ASN A 575 -10.78 -16.44 -12.16
N PRO A 576 -12.12 -16.59 -12.06
CA PRO A 576 -13.03 -15.50 -11.71
C PRO A 576 -12.65 -14.80 -10.40
N SER A 577 -12.21 -15.56 -9.40
CA SER A 577 -11.87 -15.07 -8.06
C SER A 577 -10.62 -14.17 -8.05
N ALA A 578 -9.69 -14.39 -8.99
CA ALA A 578 -8.54 -13.50 -9.24
C ALA A 578 -8.77 -12.53 -10.41
N GLY A 579 -9.94 -12.57 -11.05
CA GLY A 579 -10.25 -11.73 -12.20
C GLY A 579 -9.34 -11.94 -13.41
N PHE A 580 -8.68 -13.09 -13.58
CA PHE A 580 -7.72 -13.33 -14.66
C PHE A 580 -8.19 -14.43 -15.63
N SER A 581 -8.02 -14.20 -16.94
CA SER A 581 -8.30 -15.19 -17.97
C SER A 581 -7.35 -15.13 -19.16
N VAL A 582 -7.00 -16.31 -19.67
CA VAL A 582 -6.37 -16.55 -20.97
C VAL A 582 -7.45 -17.03 -21.95
N VAL A 583 -7.64 -16.30 -23.05
CA VAL A 583 -8.65 -16.58 -24.08
C VAL A 583 -7.96 -16.77 -25.43
N THR A 584 -8.33 -17.79 -26.20
CA THR A 584 -7.93 -17.90 -27.62
C THR A 584 -9.16 -18.08 -28.52
N TYR A 585 -9.09 -17.51 -29.72
CA TYR A 585 -10.17 -17.56 -30.70
C TYR A 585 -9.61 -17.43 -32.12
N THR A 586 -10.45 -17.75 -33.11
CA THR A 586 -10.20 -17.49 -34.54
C THR A 586 -11.15 -16.38 -34.98
N GLY A 587 -10.63 -15.35 -35.66
CA GLY A 587 -11.45 -14.26 -36.18
C GLY A 587 -12.38 -14.72 -37.30
N THR A 588 -13.48 -14.00 -37.50
CA THR A 588 -14.54 -14.34 -38.46
C THR A 588 -14.86 -13.21 -39.44
N ARG A 589 -14.40 -11.97 -39.18
CA ARG A 589 -14.81 -10.81 -39.97
C ARG A 589 -14.08 -10.71 -41.31
N THR A 590 -14.86 -10.63 -42.38
CA THR A 590 -14.40 -10.28 -43.73
C THR A 590 -14.59 -8.79 -44.06
N SER A 591 -15.27 -8.05 -43.18
CA SER A 591 -15.62 -6.64 -43.36
C SER A 591 -15.95 -5.93 -42.04
N ASN A 592 -16.09 -4.62 -42.13
CA ASN A 592 -16.33 -3.67 -41.04
C ASN A 592 -17.45 -4.11 -40.07
N GLY A 593 -17.33 -3.72 -38.79
CA GLY A 593 -18.26 -4.03 -37.72
C GLY A 593 -17.58 -4.76 -36.56
N THR A 594 -18.40 -5.21 -35.60
CA THR A 594 -17.95 -5.75 -34.31
C THR A 594 -18.49 -7.14 -34.01
N ASP A 595 -17.73 -7.92 -33.24
CA ASP A 595 -18.09 -9.24 -32.68
C ASP A 595 -17.71 -9.34 -31.22
N THR A 596 -18.31 -10.30 -30.51
CA THR A 596 -18.05 -10.55 -29.09
C THR A 596 -17.33 -11.89 -28.85
N ILE A 597 -16.38 -11.88 -27.93
CA ILE A 597 -15.61 -13.06 -27.49
C ILE A 597 -15.93 -13.33 -26.02
N GLY A 598 -16.16 -14.59 -25.64
CA GLY A 598 -16.34 -14.99 -24.24
C GLY A 598 -15.03 -14.94 -23.44
N HIS A 599 -15.07 -14.51 -22.18
CA HIS A 599 -13.89 -14.50 -21.29
C HIS A 599 -14.10 -15.20 -19.93
N GLY A 600 -15.32 -15.61 -19.59
CA GLY A 600 -15.59 -16.49 -18.44
C GLY A 600 -15.31 -15.92 -17.04
N LEU A 601 -15.06 -14.62 -16.88
CA LEU A 601 -14.70 -14.02 -15.57
C LEU A 601 -15.89 -13.76 -14.64
N GLY A 602 -17.14 -13.73 -15.14
CA GLY A 602 -18.32 -13.36 -14.35
C GLY A 602 -18.42 -11.87 -14.00
N ILE A 603 -17.34 -11.11 -14.15
CA ILE A 603 -17.23 -9.65 -13.99
C ILE A 603 -16.53 -9.04 -15.22
N ALA A 604 -16.77 -7.76 -15.49
CA ALA A 604 -16.21 -7.10 -16.68
C ALA A 604 -14.70 -6.85 -16.55
N PRO A 605 -13.87 -7.30 -17.52
CA PRO A 605 -12.45 -6.95 -17.55
C PRO A 605 -12.24 -5.46 -17.79
N GLU A 606 -11.31 -4.87 -17.04
CA GLU A 606 -10.93 -3.46 -17.11
C GLU A 606 -9.63 -3.25 -17.92
N LEU A 607 -8.86 -4.32 -18.14
CA LEU A 607 -7.71 -4.39 -19.03
C LEU A 607 -7.83 -5.63 -19.92
N ILE A 608 -7.62 -5.47 -21.23
CA ILE A 608 -7.56 -6.57 -22.20
C ILE A 608 -6.36 -6.37 -23.11
N ILE A 609 -5.50 -7.37 -23.23
CA ILE A 609 -4.29 -7.36 -24.08
C ILE A 609 -4.46 -8.45 -25.13
N ILE A 610 -4.55 -8.08 -26.41
CA ILE A 610 -4.81 -8.98 -27.55
C ILE A 610 -3.57 -9.08 -28.44
N LYS A 611 -3.26 -10.28 -28.95
CA LYS A 611 -2.21 -10.51 -29.95
C LYS A 611 -2.65 -11.53 -30.99
N ARG A 612 -2.46 -11.20 -32.28
CA ARG A 612 -2.53 -12.18 -33.38
C ARG A 612 -1.33 -13.13 -33.34
N ARG A 613 -1.58 -14.42 -33.55
CA ARG A 613 -0.63 -15.53 -33.43
C ARG A 613 -0.17 -16.11 -34.77
N ASP A 614 -0.99 -16.07 -35.82
CA ASP A 614 -0.69 -16.67 -37.13
C ASP A 614 0.11 -15.74 -38.08
N GLY A 615 0.48 -14.54 -37.66
CA GLY A 615 1.21 -13.60 -38.50
C GLY A 615 1.66 -12.34 -37.78
N THR A 616 2.43 -11.51 -38.49
CA THR A 616 2.94 -10.23 -38.01
C THR A 616 1.78 -9.25 -37.77
N ALA A 617 1.70 -8.72 -36.55
CA ALA A 617 0.67 -7.78 -36.08
C ALA A 617 1.08 -7.17 -34.74
N ASP A 618 0.61 -5.97 -34.43
CA ASP A 618 0.87 -5.31 -33.14
C ASP A 618 0.07 -5.94 -31.98
N TRP A 619 0.43 -5.57 -30.75
CA TRP A 619 -0.21 -6.01 -29.51
C TRP A 619 -1.32 -5.05 -29.09
N HIS A 620 -2.54 -5.31 -29.50
CA HIS A 620 -3.67 -4.43 -29.28
C HIS A 620 -4.16 -4.44 -27.81
N VAL A 621 -4.04 -3.31 -27.10
CA VAL A 621 -4.50 -3.13 -25.70
C VAL A 621 -5.78 -2.27 -25.61
N LYS A 622 -6.76 -2.74 -24.81
CA LYS A 622 -7.90 -1.95 -24.31
C LYS A 622 -7.78 -1.77 -22.80
N HIS A 623 -8.19 -0.60 -22.29
CA HIS A 623 -8.19 -0.30 -20.86
C HIS A 623 -9.33 0.67 -20.51
N LYS A 624 -9.95 0.53 -19.32
CA LYS A 624 -11.17 1.28 -18.93
C LYS A 624 -11.00 2.80 -18.95
N SER A 625 -9.80 3.29 -18.66
CA SER A 625 -9.46 4.72 -18.58
C SER A 625 -8.92 5.31 -19.89
N LEU A 626 -9.14 4.64 -21.02
CA LEU A 626 -9.04 5.27 -22.34
C LEU A 626 -10.31 6.11 -22.60
N THR A 627 -10.26 7.02 -23.59
CA THR A 627 -11.36 7.95 -23.93
C THR A 627 -12.69 7.24 -24.16
N SER A 628 -12.66 6.02 -24.70
CA SER A 628 -13.75 5.03 -24.62
C SER A 628 -13.22 3.66 -25.02
N TRP A 629 -14.06 2.61 -24.96
CA TRP A 629 -13.72 1.28 -25.47
C TRP A 629 -13.55 1.21 -27.00
N GLN A 630 -13.82 2.30 -27.74
CA GLN A 630 -13.36 2.44 -29.14
C GLN A 630 -11.87 2.75 -29.23
N TYR A 631 -11.27 3.40 -28.22
CA TYR A 631 -9.83 3.72 -28.20
C TYR A 631 -8.98 2.50 -27.82
N ALA A 632 -7.71 2.51 -28.22
CA ALA A 632 -6.75 1.46 -27.97
C ALA A 632 -5.33 2.01 -27.84
N MET A 633 -4.42 1.16 -27.39
CA MET A 633 -2.98 1.38 -27.34
C MET A 633 -2.25 0.12 -27.83
N TYR A 634 -0.95 0.20 -28.10
CA TYR A 634 -0.17 -0.96 -28.56
C TYR A 634 0.99 -1.29 -27.60
N LEU A 635 1.01 -2.51 -27.05
CA LEU A 635 1.94 -2.94 -25.99
C LEU A 635 3.40 -2.95 -26.44
N ASN A 636 3.66 -3.21 -27.72
CA ASN A 636 5.00 -3.26 -28.32
C ASN A 636 5.48 -1.91 -28.87
N THR A 637 4.81 -0.80 -28.53
CA THR A 637 5.12 0.54 -29.08
C THR A 637 5.10 1.62 -28.01
N THR A 638 5.60 2.81 -28.37
CA THR A 638 5.49 4.04 -27.56
C THR A 638 4.17 4.79 -27.72
N ALA A 639 3.28 4.35 -28.62
CA ALA A 639 2.11 5.12 -29.05
C ALA A 639 1.19 5.56 -27.91
N ALA A 640 0.64 6.78 -28.01
CA ALA A 640 -0.48 7.24 -27.21
C ALA A 640 -1.78 6.51 -27.63
N GLN A 641 -2.90 6.78 -26.97
CA GLN A 641 -4.17 6.18 -27.36
C GLN A 641 -4.65 6.69 -28.72
N SER A 642 -5.10 5.77 -29.57
CA SER A 642 -5.73 6.06 -30.86
C SER A 642 -7.12 5.45 -30.93
N ILE A 643 -8.04 6.07 -31.67
CA ILE A 643 -9.34 5.45 -31.94
C ILE A 643 -9.15 4.25 -32.87
N VAL A 644 -9.69 3.09 -32.50
CA VAL A 644 -9.82 1.97 -33.45
C VAL A 644 -10.87 2.41 -34.46
N ASN A 645 -10.40 2.66 -35.68
CA ASN A 645 -11.03 3.50 -36.70
C ASN A 645 -12.58 3.36 -36.78
N THR A 646 -13.24 4.51 -36.72
CA THR A 646 -14.71 4.67 -36.60
C THR A 646 -15.51 4.04 -37.73
N THR A 647 -14.90 3.80 -38.90
CA THR A 647 -15.54 3.08 -40.02
C THR A 647 -15.82 1.60 -39.69
N TYR A 648 -15.24 1.05 -38.60
CA TYR A 648 -15.35 -0.36 -38.21
C TYR A 648 -16.41 -0.66 -37.15
N GLY A 649 -17.28 0.29 -36.79
CA GLY A 649 -18.41 0.08 -35.89
C GLY A 649 -18.09 0.23 -34.39
N THR A 650 -19.14 0.43 -33.59
CA THR A 650 -19.01 0.84 -32.19
C THR A 650 -18.67 -0.33 -31.26
N MET A 651 -17.41 -0.44 -30.87
CA MET A 651 -17.00 -1.33 -29.78
C MET A 651 -17.67 -0.94 -28.46
N SER A 652 -18.41 -1.87 -27.86
CA SER A 652 -18.99 -1.72 -26.51
C SER A 652 -17.94 -1.82 -25.42
N ALA A 653 -18.30 -1.43 -24.20
CA ALA A 653 -17.62 -1.91 -23.00
C ALA A 653 -17.77 -3.45 -22.88
N PRO A 654 -16.83 -4.16 -22.24
CA PRO A 654 -17.01 -5.55 -21.82
C PRO A 654 -18.17 -5.70 -20.83
N THR A 655 -18.78 -6.87 -20.82
CA THR A 655 -19.79 -7.30 -19.84
C THR A 655 -19.18 -8.31 -18.87
N SER A 656 -19.99 -8.87 -17.96
CA SER A 656 -19.62 -10.02 -17.13
C SER A 656 -19.23 -11.29 -17.91
N THR A 657 -19.55 -11.38 -19.19
CA THR A 657 -19.38 -12.60 -20.01
C THR A 657 -18.52 -12.40 -21.25
N VAL A 658 -18.58 -11.24 -21.91
CA VAL A 658 -17.94 -11.00 -23.21
C VAL A 658 -17.21 -9.66 -23.32
N PHE A 659 -16.20 -9.62 -24.19
CA PHE A 659 -15.61 -8.38 -24.69
C PHE A 659 -15.83 -8.23 -26.20
N SER A 660 -15.89 -6.97 -26.66
CA SER A 660 -16.03 -6.66 -28.09
C SER A 660 -14.69 -6.63 -28.83
N THR A 661 -14.72 -6.92 -30.13
CA THR A 661 -13.63 -6.81 -31.10
C THR A 661 -14.13 -6.11 -32.37
N SER A 662 -13.23 -5.68 -33.27
CA SER A 662 -13.60 -5.13 -34.58
C SER A 662 -12.68 -5.63 -35.70
N TYR A 663 -13.02 -5.33 -36.95
CA TYR A 663 -12.26 -5.75 -38.14
C TYR A 663 -10.91 -5.02 -38.28
N THR A 664 -9.93 -5.45 -37.48
CA THR A 664 -8.52 -5.06 -37.55
C THR A 664 -7.62 -6.30 -37.49
N THR A 665 -6.44 -6.22 -38.11
CA THR A 665 -5.43 -7.31 -38.15
C THR A 665 -5.10 -7.86 -36.78
N ASP A 666 -5.12 -6.98 -35.78
CA ASP A 666 -4.62 -7.23 -34.43
C ASP A 666 -5.73 -7.74 -33.49
N GLN A 667 -6.99 -7.75 -33.95
CA GLN A 667 -8.16 -8.16 -33.16
C GLN A 667 -8.99 -9.29 -33.78
N ASN A 668 -9.47 -9.15 -35.01
CA ASN A 668 -10.49 -10.05 -35.58
C ASN A 668 -10.62 -9.89 -37.10
N VAL A 669 -9.71 -10.52 -37.86
CA VAL A 669 -9.86 -10.80 -39.30
C VAL A 669 -10.17 -12.28 -39.50
N ASN A 670 -11.02 -12.60 -40.48
CA ASN A 670 -11.46 -13.95 -40.78
C ASN A 670 -10.30 -14.93 -40.98
N GLY A 671 -10.31 -16.04 -40.24
CA GLY A 671 -9.32 -17.11 -40.30
C GLY A 671 -8.01 -16.84 -39.56
N TYR A 672 -7.75 -15.60 -39.13
CA TYR A 672 -6.58 -15.30 -38.29
C TYR A 672 -6.82 -15.77 -36.85
N THR A 673 -5.77 -16.11 -36.12
CA THR A 673 -5.87 -16.67 -34.77
C THR A 673 -5.27 -15.75 -33.73
N TYR A 674 -5.91 -15.69 -32.56
CA TYR A 674 -5.62 -14.69 -31.54
C TYR A 674 -5.42 -15.33 -30.16
N VAL A 675 -4.78 -14.57 -29.28
CA VAL A 675 -4.84 -14.73 -27.82
C VAL A 675 -5.23 -13.38 -27.21
N ALA A 676 -6.02 -13.42 -26.15
CA ALA A 676 -6.34 -12.26 -25.33
C ALA A 676 -6.14 -12.61 -23.85
N TYR A 677 -5.43 -11.74 -23.13
CA TYR A 677 -5.31 -11.78 -21.68
C TYR A 677 -6.28 -10.76 -21.10
N CYS A 678 -7.26 -11.23 -20.34
CA CYS A 678 -8.33 -10.43 -19.75
C CYS A 678 -8.12 -10.31 -18.24
N PHE A 679 -8.15 -9.07 -17.73
CA PHE A 679 -7.99 -8.78 -16.30
C PHE A 679 -9.14 -7.89 -15.80
N ALA A 680 -9.80 -8.34 -14.73
CA ALA A 680 -10.88 -7.65 -14.03
C ALA A 680 -10.44 -7.27 -12.59
N PRO A 681 -11.02 -6.20 -12.02
CA PRO A 681 -10.65 -5.72 -10.68
C PRO A 681 -11.19 -6.65 -9.59
N VAL A 682 -10.35 -6.93 -8.59
CA VAL A 682 -10.72 -7.65 -7.37
C VAL A 682 -10.24 -6.84 -6.18
N VAL A 683 -11.17 -6.51 -5.27
CA VAL A 683 -10.90 -5.60 -4.14
C VAL A 683 -9.80 -6.17 -3.24
N GLY A 684 -8.74 -5.39 -3.05
CA GLY A 684 -7.56 -5.79 -2.28
C GLY A 684 -6.54 -6.65 -3.04
N TYR A 685 -6.77 -6.97 -4.31
CA TYR A 685 -5.87 -7.79 -5.13
C TYR A 685 -5.45 -7.15 -6.45
N SER A 686 -6.37 -6.61 -7.26
CA SER A 686 -6.05 -6.05 -8.59
C SER A 686 -6.75 -4.71 -8.81
N SER A 687 -6.03 -3.76 -9.43
CA SER A 687 -6.55 -2.42 -9.73
C SER A 687 -6.06 -1.92 -11.09
N PHE A 688 -6.99 -1.35 -11.86
CA PHE A 688 -6.78 -0.80 -13.18
C PHE A 688 -7.36 0.62 -13.20
N GLY A 689 -6.62 1.60 -13.70
CA GLY A 689 -7.04 2.99 -13.59
C GLY A 689 -6.10 3.99 -14.25
N SER A 690 -6.21 5.25 -13.84
CA SER A 690 -5.43 6.35 -14.41
C SER A 690 -5.13 7.44 -13.40
N TYR A 691 -4.09 8.21 -13.68
CA TYR A 691 -3.73 9.44 -12.97
C TYR A 691 -3.14 10.47 -13.93
N THR A 692 -3.07 11.73 -13.52
CA THR A 692 -2.40 12.81 -14.27
C THR A 692 -1.05 13.10 -13.62
N GLY A 693 0.03 13.08 -14.41
CA GLY A 693 1.37 13.42 -13.94
C GLY A 693 1.48 14.91 -13.58
N ASN A 694 2.29 15.23 -12.58
CA ASN A 694 2.49 16.61 -12.11
C ASN A 694 3.89 17.17 -12.39
N GLY A 695 4.82 16.35 -12.88
CA GLY A 695 6.22 16.72 -13.11
C GLY A 695 7.08 16.90 -11.86
N SER A 696 6.61 16.54 -10.66
CA SER A 696 7.36 16.70 -9.41
C SER A 696 7.84 15.37 -8.85
N SER A 697 9.01 15.34 -8.21
CA SER A 697 9.47 14.21 -7.39
C SER A 697 8.64 14.03 -6.10
N ASP A 698 7.83 15.02 -5.74
CA ASP A 698 6.60 14.78 -4.98
C ASP A 698 5.43 14.54 -5.94
N GLY A 699 5.45 13.37 -6.59
CA GLY A 699 4.50 13.00 -7.63
C GLY A 699 3.12 12.60 -7.12
N PRO A 700 2.17 12.29 -8.00
CA PRO A 700 0.84 11.85 -7.62
C PRO A 700 0.88 10.60 -6.73
N PHE A 701 0.01 10.55 -5.72
CA PHE A 701 -0.32 9.31 -5.01
C PHE A 701 -1.52 8.64 -5.68
N VAL A 702 -1.34 7.38 -6.06
CA VAL A 702 -2.33 6.51 -6.69
C VAL A 702 -2.74 5.45 -5.69
N TYR A 703 -3.97 5.52 -5.20
CA TYR A 703 -4.53 4.50 -4.31
C TYR A 703 -4.99 3.28 -5.12
N THR A 704 -4.70 2.07 -4.63
CA THR A 704 -5.11 0.79 -5.21
C THR A 704 -5.90 -0.08 -4.22
N GLY A 705 -5.85 0.22 -2.91
CA GLY A 705 -6.47 -0.59 -1.85
C GLY A 705 -5.64 -1.79 -1.40
N PHE A 706 -4.36 -1.86 -1.78
CA PHE A 706 -3.42 -2.92 -1.42
C PHE A 706 -1.97 -2.44 -1.54
N ARG A 707 -1.04 -3.16 -0.92
CA ARG A 707 0.39 -3.00 -1.19
C ARG A 707 0.71 -3.65 -2.54
N PRO A 708 1.21 -2.94 -3.57
CA PRO A 708 1.47 -3.57 -4.87
C PRO A 708 2.67 -4.52 -4.81
N ARG A 709 2.53 -5.75 -5.32
CA ARG A 709 3.65 -6.62 -5.72
C ARG A 709 4.18 -6.20 -7.08
N TRP A 710 3.31 -5.76 -7.99
CA TRP A 710 3.64 -5.41 -9.37
C TRP A 710 2.81 -4.20 -9.85
N VAL A 711 3.42 -3.32 -10.64
CA VAL A 711 2.77 -2.15 -11.26
C VAL A 711 3.30 -1.95 -12.68
N MET A 712 2.39 -1.85 -13.66
CA MET A 712 2.66 -1.37 -15.01
C MET A 712 2.08 0.03 -15.21
N ILE A 713 2.86 0.94 -15.82
CA ILE A 713 2.50 2.34 -16.09
C ILE A 713 2.72 2.66 -17.57
N LYS A 714 1.81 3.44 -18.18
CA LYS A 714 1.94 3.90 -19.57
C LYS A 714 1.26 5.25 -19.79
N ALA A 715 1.95 6.20 -20.43
CA ALA A 715 1.33 7.44 -20.90
C ALA A 715 0.28 7.14 -22.00
N SER A 716 -0.99 7.45 -21.74
CA SER A 716 -2.10 7.27 -22.70
C SER A 716 -2.38 8.53 -23.53
N SER A 717 -1.93 9.68 -23.04
CA SER A 717 -2.18 11.02 -23.63
C SER A 717 -1.03 11.59 -24.46
N SER A 718 0.16 11.00 -24.40
CA SER A 718 1.38 11.53 -25.03
C SER A 718 2.30 10.42 -25.54
N VAL A 719 2.95 10.65 -26.68
CA VAL A 719 3.99 9.78 -27.25
C VAL A 719 5.38 10.04 -26.66
N SER A 720 5.63 11.24 -26.14
CA SER A 720 6.94 11.66 -25.62
C SER A 720 7.35 10.94 -24.33
N PHE A 721 6.38 10.34 -23.64
CA PHE A 721 6.52 9.62 -22.37
C PHE A 721 6.16 8.14 -22.56
N GLY A 722 6.55 7.60 -23.72
CA GLY A 722 5.79 6.55 -24.38
C GLY A 722 5.95 5.10 -23.89
N ASN A 723 6.94 4.76 -23.06
CA ASN A 723 7.21 3.36 -22.71
C ASN A 723 6.17 2.76 -21.73
N TRP A 724 6.07 1.43 -21.73
CA TRP A 724 5.28 0.64 -20.78
C TRP A 724 6.19 0.16 -19.65
N VAL A 725 6.24 0.92 -18.56
CA VAL A 725 7.21 0.79 -17.46
C VAL A 725 6.72 -0.20 -16.40
N LEU A 726 7.59 -1.09 -15.92
CA LEU A 726 7.28 -2.23 -15.04
C LEU A 726 8.09 -2.23 -13.74
N HIS A 727 7.42 -2.06 -12.61
CA HIS A 727 7.98 -2.17 -11.25
C HIS A 727 7.44 -3.40 -10.52
N ASP A 728 8.26 -4.03 -9.67
CA ASP A 728 7.78 -4.99 -8.68
C ASP A 728 8.63 -4.99 -7.39
N THR A 729 8.01 -5.41 -6.29
CA THR A 729 8.66 -5.44 -4.96
C THR A 729 9.55 -6.66 -4.74
N SER A 730 9.51 -7.67 -5.63
CA SER A 730 10.52 -8.75 -5.62
C SER A 730 11.90 -8.23 -6.02
N ARG A 731 11.99 -7.26 -6.95
CA ARG A 731 13.26 -6.65 -7.39
C ARG A 731 13.73 -5.50 -6.50
N SER A 732 12.81 -4.68 -6.00
CA SER A 732 13.10 -3.60 -5.04
C SER A 732 12.08 -3.62 -3.90
N ALA A 733 12.42 -4.37 -2.85
CA ALA A 733 11.55 -4.68 -1.71
C ALA A 733 11.26 -3.50 -0.76
N SER A 734 11.79 -2.32 -1.04
CA SER A 734 11.85 -1.19 -0.10
C SER A 734 11.68 0.16 -0.79
N ASN A 735 11.31 1.17 0.01
CA ASN A 735 11.38 2.58 -0.36
C ASN A 735 12.82 2.98 -0.78
N VAL A 736 13.19 3.56 -1.93
CA VAL A 736 12.47 3.85 -3.18
C VAL A 736 12.52 2.61 -4.06
N SER A 737 11.39 2.25 -4.70
CA SER A 737 11.41 1.23 -5.74
C SER A 737 12.01 1.85 -6.99
N ASP A 738 13.22 1.40 -7.29
CA ASP A 738 14.22 2.02 -8.16
C ASP A 738 14.58 1.17 -9.39
N LYS A 739 13.98 -0.01 -9.56
CA LYS A 739 14.25 -0.92 -10.68
C LYS A 739 13.05 -1.04 -11.59
N ASN A 740 13.23 -0.68 -12.84
CA ASN A 740 12.22 -0.75 -13.88
C ASN A 740 12.63 -1.67 -15.04
N LEU A 741 11.64 -2.38 -15.57
CA LEU A 741 11.69 -3.09 -16.85
C LEU A 741 10.67 -2.49 -17.81
N TYR A 742 10.63 -3.00 -19.04
CA TYR A 742 9.76 -2.48 -20.11
C TYR A 742 9.03 -3.60 -20.83
N ALA A 743 7.71 -3.48 -20.96
CA ALA A 743 6.94 -4.43 -21.78
C ALA A 743 7.23 -4.25 -23.28
N ASN A 744 7.55 -3.03 -23.71
CA ASN A 744 7.69 -2.66 -25.12
C ASN A 744 9.13 -2.63 -25.65
N LEU A 745 10.13 -2.95 -24.82
CA LEU A 745 11.56 -2.91 -25.19
C LEU A 745 12.26 -4.21 -24.78
N SER A 746 13.35 -4.53 -25.48
CA SER A 746 14.26 -5.62 -25.10
C SER A 746 15.31 -5.21 -24.06
N ASN A 747 15.44 -3.91 -23.72
CA ASN A 747 16.43 -3.34 -22.80
C ASN A 747 16.59 -4.14 -21.49
N ALA A 748 17.80 -4.09 -20.92
CA ALA A 748 18.10 -4.59 -19.59
C ALA A 748 17.29 -3.87 -18.49
N GLU A 749 17.41 -4.33 -17.26
CA GLU A 749 16.94 -3.61 -16.08
C GLU A 749 17.63 -2.24 -15.96
N ASP A 750 16.84 -1.23 -15.62
CA ASP A 750 17.24 0.18 -15.57
C ASP A 750 16.64 0.83 -14.31
N SER A 751 17.13 2.02 -13.94
CA SER A 751 16.76 2.74 -12.72
C SER A 751 16.35 4.20 -12.95
N THR A 752 15.83 4.51 -14.14
CA THR A 752 15.35 5.86 -14.48
C THR A 752 14.05 6.22 -13.74
N TYR A 753 13.19 5.25 -13.47
CA TYR A 753 11.85 5.46 -12.92
C TYR A 753 11.76 5.05 -11.46
N LEU A 754 11.18 5.93 -10.65
CA LEU A 754 11.18 5.86 -9.19
C LEU A 754 9.77 5.96 -8.61
N ILE A 755 9.37 5.01 -7.76
CA ILE A 755 8.10 5.03 -7.02
C ILE A 755 8.25 4.60 -5.55
N ASP A 756 7.36 5.06 -4.67
CA ASP A 756 7.12 4.41 -3.36
C ASP A 756 5.97 3.39 -3.54
N CYS A 757 6.17 2.10 -3.23
CA CYS A 757 5.16 1.03 -3.36
C CYS A 757 4.37 0.85 -2.05
N LEU A 758 3.60 1.88 -1.68
CA LEU A 758 2.88 2.09 -0.41
C LEU A 758 1.87 0.95 -0.07
N SER A 759 1.49 0.82 1.20
CA SER A 759 0.61 -0.24 1.75
C SER A 759 -0.80 -0.30 1.16
N ASN A 760 -1.20 0.76 0.47
CA ASN A 760 -2.52 0.99 -0.09
C ASN A 760 -2.48 1.54 -1.53
N GLY A 761 -1.31 1.59 -2.17
CA GLY A 761 -1.14 2.26 -3.45
C GLY A 761 0.33 2.44 -3.86
N PHE A 762 0.59 3.43 -4.71
CA PHE A 762 1.96 3.85 -5.03
C PHE A 762 2.04 5.38 -5.19
N LYS A 763 3.23 5.97 -5.00
CA LYS A 763 3.48 7.40 -5.24
C LYS A 763 4.65 7.59 -6.18
N LEU A 764 4.46 8.39 -7.23
CA LEU A 764 5.51 8.71 -8.20
C LEU A 764 6.58 9.57 -7.53
N ARG A 765 7.86 9.28 -7.80
CA ARG A 765 9.04 10.00 -7.28
C ARG A 765 9.96 10.57 -8.36
N SER A 766 9.58 10.41 -9.62
CA SER A 766 10.29 10.88 -10.81
C SER A 766 9.77 12.28 -11.23
N SER A 767 10.60 13.13 -11.85
CA SER A 767 10.33 14.56 -12.11
C SER A 767 10.34 14.96 -13.59
N SER A 768 9.27 15.65 -14.00
CA SER A 768 9.07 16.44 -15.24
C SER A 768 9.17 15.73 -16.60
N PHE A 769 10.25 14.99 -16.85
CA PHE A 769 10.59 14.43 -18.16
C PHE A 769 10.52 12.90 -18.18
N ASP A 770 10.40 12.32 -16.99
CA ASP A 770 10.35 10.89 -16.77
C ASP A 770 9.02 10.29 -17.26
N GLY A 771 9.10 9.22 -18.05
CA GLY A 771 8.01 8.53 -18.75
C GLY A 771 6.87 7.94 -17.90
N THR A 772 6.79 8.27 -16.61
CA THR A 772 5.74 7.89 -15.67
C THR A 772 5.08 9.07 -14.96
N ASN A 773 5.64 10.30 -15.06
CA ASN A 773 5.13 11.47 -14.31
C ASN A 773 5.27 12.82 -15.06
N GLY A 774 5.46 12.81 -16.39
CA GLY A 774 5.45 14.04 -17.20
C GLY A 774 4.20 14.90 -16.97
N SER A 775 4.40 16.21 -16.77
CA SER A 775 3.36 17.12 -16.27
C SER A 775 2.17 17.28 -17.22
N GLY A 776 0.95 17.22 -16.67
CA GLY A 776 -0.31 17.33 -17.41
C GLY A 776 -0.68 16.10 -18.25
N ALA A 777 0.22 15.13 -18.42
CA ALA A 777 -0.08 13.90 -19.15
C ALA A 777 -0.90 12.92 -18.28
N THR A 778 -1.99 12.39 -18.84
CA THR A 778 -2.69 11.22 -18.30
C THR A 778 -1.89 9.94 -18.58
N TYR A 779 -1.77 9.12 -17.55
CA TYR A 779 -1.21 7.77 -17.55
C TYR A 779 -2.31 6.77 -17.21
N ILE A 780 -2.27 5.58 -17.83
CA ILE A 780 -2.98 4.40 -17.35
C ILE A 780 -2.05 3.52 -16.52
N TYR A 781 -2.61 2.75 -15.59
CA TYR A 781 -1.88 1.77 -14.81
C TYR A 781 -2.65 0.46 -14.65
N ALA A 782 -1.89 -0.61 -14.41
CA ALA A 782 -2.38 -1.90 -13.94
C ALA A 782 -1.51 -2.34 -12.75
N ALA A 783 -2.12 -2.82 -11.67
CA ALA A 783 -1.40 -3.23 -10.46
C ALA A 783 -1.99 -4.52 -9.85
N PHE A 784 -1.10 -5.35 -9.28
CA PHE A 784 -1.45 -6.57 -8.54
C PHE A 784 -0.82 -6.55 -7.15
N ALA A 785 -1.50 -7.13 -6.17
CA ALA A 785 -1.16 -7.04 -4.76
C ALA A 785 -0.01 -7.96 -4.32
N GLU A 786 0.70 -7.49 -3.31
CA GLU A 786 1.57 -8.24 -2.39
C GLU A 786 0.76 -8.64 -1.16
N HIS A 787 0.08 -7.67 -0.54
CA HIS A 787 -0.87 -7.89 0.55
C HIS A 787 -2.07 -6.92 0.43
N PRO A 788 -3.32 -7.37 0.68
CA PRO A 788 -4.48 -6.50 0.77
C PRO A 788 -4.33 -5.48 1.91
N PHE A 789 -4.85 -4.27 1.75
CA PHE A 789 -4.60 -3.19 2.72
C PHE A 789 -5.11 -3.48 4.14
N GLN A 790 -6.16 -4.30 4.29
CA GLN A 790 -6.61 -4.79 5.60
C GLN A 790 -5.49 -5.49 6.39
N TYR A 791 -4.59 -6.20 5.71
CA TYR A 791 -3.52 -6.96 6.34
C TYR A 791 -2.15 -6.28 6.25
N ALA A 792 -1.91 -5.42 5.25
CA ALA A 792 -0.65 -4.69 4.97
C ALA A 792 -0.28 -3.61 6.01
N ARG A 793 -0.45 -3.92 7.29
CA ARG A 793 -0.26 -3.05 8.46
C ARG A 793 1.21 -3.01 8.94
N ALA A 794 2.04 -3.93 8.49
CA ALA A 794 3.49 -4.00 8.70
C ALA A 794 4.19 -3.91 7.33
N ARG A 795 5.13 -2.99 7.17
CA ARG A 795 5.46 -2.34 5.86
C ARG A 795 7.02 -1.96 5.59
#